data_AF-A0A0T5XBX3-F1
#
_entry.id   AF-A0A0T5XBX3-F1
#
_cell.length_a   1.000
_cell.length_b   1.000
_cell.length_c   1.000
_cell.angle_alpha   90.00
_cell.angle_beta   90.00
_cell.angle_gamma   90.00
#
_symmetry.space_group_name_H-M   'P 1'
#
loop_
_entity.id
_entity.type
_entity.pdbx_description
1 polymer ?
#
loop_
_entity_poly.entity_id
_entity_poly.type
_entity_poly.pdbx_seq_one_letter_code
_entity_poly.pdbx_strand_id
1 'polypeptide(L)'
;MSSFLRKLSFVLLLCAVVTGILGLQYRFREEMAKKDVALLMEYSDVEIMARQTGLDFDDMLDRLIEKGISAISFKDLTGADLRDGDSPFLWGTLRDILPQERLNGLSGKAALFVPLEYDDWFFRKYLHARFPGCKVYDAPGGRVYVLPGEPKEFLEVGVVPDPEAMKRLTRLDVPLVYRPSPTFGIASENVASSLDLLFASLWRLRGVLPQGTVVFGYPDTPAVVEVMRRYDALLLQPEFVRQIGGNTLSWQSFPNILPLHSVTTQEVITRNLSRPVLVERFARAARERSVRVLLLRPYDIASAPWINSFEEDLLSLKGLLQRDGFEIKFGEPYGSWQRNMWSVIAFLAANLLVFALLTSMAEERLKSKGFFLKAAAIIAALALGANYANFLARIMGAMLAAFGASVATVAALEDKKPFYGLLKGMALVLAVGLALSSFFGTPHYMLRLLTFSGVKATLALPPIFVLFYDMTKRRYPESPIDVLKRPPLWEELLLLLFLLAAATVLLIRSGNVSFVPKWEVALRDAFERYLVARPRNKEIFVGYPALWLALLIGVMKSKYSLTRFGHQIHLLLRMASSLAFASAVNSFCHFHTRIYFICWRVFNGLWVGSFFGLIAIGVFLLALRIKAFRRLFFGGEGI
;
A
#
# COMPACT_ATOMS: atom_id res chain seq x y z
N MET A 1 40.55 -1.66 -0.61
CA MET A 1 39.97 -0.99 -1.79
C MET A 1 41.04 -0.15 -2.46
N SER A 2 41.29 -0.35 -3.76
CA SER A 2 42.25 0.45 -4.52
C SER A 2 41.88 1.94 -4.48
N SER A 3 42.86 2.84 -4.56
CA SER A 3 42.63 4.30 -4.56
C SER A 3 41.63 4.72 -5.64
N PHE A 4 41.70 4.07 -6.81
CA PHE A 4 40.78 4.25 -7.93
C PHE A 4 39.31 3.93 -7.56
N LEU A 5 39.03 2.73 -7.04
CA LEU A 5 37.65 2.33 -6.70
C LEU A 5 37.05 3.22 -5.61
N ARG A 6 37.87 3.73 -4.69
CA ARG A 6 37.42 4.67 -3.65
C ARG A 6 36.94 5.99 -4.24
N LYS A 7 37.76 6.61 -5.11
CA LYS A 7 37.42 7.87 -5.78
C LYS A 7 36.19 7.68 -6.68
N LEU A 8 36.15 6.60 -7.45
CA LEU A 8 35.01 6.26 -8.30
C LEU A 8 33.72 6.10 -7.49
N SER A 9 33.76 5.34 -6.39
CA SER A 9 32.57 5.14 -5.54
C SER A 9 32.07 6.45 -4.94
N PHE A 10 32.95 7.36 -4.55
CA PHE A 10 32.55 8.67 -4.04
C PHE A 10 31.87 9.52 -5.11
N VAL A 11 32.43 9.57 -6.32
CA VAL A 11 31.84 10.30 -7.46
C VAL A 11 30.48 9.71 -7.84
N LEU A 12 30.36 8.38 -7.91
CA LEU A 12 29.10 7.70 -8.21
C LEU A 12 28.05 7.93 -7.13
N LEU A 13 28.45 7.97 -5.86
CA LEU A 13 27.55 8.30 -4.74
C LEU A 13 27.00 9.72 -4.88
N LEU A 14 27.86 10.71 -5.09
CA LEU A 14 27.43 12.09 -5.28
C LEU A 14 26.52 12.22 -6.51
N CYS A 15 26.90 11.59 -7.61
CA CYS A 15 26.11 11.57 -8.85
C CYS A 15 24.72 10.98 -8.60
N ALA A 16 24.63 9.81 -7.95
CA ALA A 16 23.35 9.15 -7.66
C ALA A 16 22.43 10.01 -6.77
N VAL A 17 22.98 10.68 -5.75
CA VAL A 17 22.21 11.58 -4.87
C VAL A 17 21.72 12.81 -5.62
N VAL A 18 22.61 13.54 -6.30
CA VAL A 18 22.26 14.79 -7.00
C VAL A 18 21.26 14.52 -8.11
N THR A 19 21.54 13.54 -8.98
CA THR A 19 20.63 13.20 -10.09
C THR A 19 19.35 12.54 -9.59
N GLY A 20 19.37 11.82 -8.46
CA GLY A 20 18.16 11.29 -7.84
C GLY A 20 17.23 12.38 -7.32
N ILE A 21 17.77 13.44 -6.71
CA ILE A 21 16.99 14.62 -6.28
C ILE A 21 16.41 15.35 -7.49
N LEU A 22 17.22 15.60 -8.52
CA LEU A 22 16.75 16.23 -9.77
C LEU A 22 15.68 15.38 -10.47
N GLY A 23 15.84 14.05 -10.44
CA GLY A 23 14.88 13.15 -11.04
C GLY A 23 13.52 13.11 -10.32
N LEU A 24 13.49 13.40 -9.03
CA LEU A 24 12.28 13.46 -8.21
C LEU A 24 11.48 14.76 -8.33
N GLN A 25 11.96 15.78 -9.05
CA GLN A 25 11.34 17.12 -9.12
C GLN A 25 9.85 17.09 -9.51
N TYR A 26 9.49 16.38 -10.58
CA TYR A 26 8.11 16.28 -11.04
C TYR A 26 7.20 15.65 -9.99
N ARG A 27 7.63 14.51 -9.46
CA ARG A 27 6.89 13.79 -8.41
C ARG A 27 6.71 14.65 -7.17
N PHE A 28 7.77 15.32 -6.71
CA PHE A 28 7.71 16.18 -5.53
C PHE A 28 6.73 17.35 -5.73
N ARG A 29 6.74 17.99 -6.92
CA ARG A 29 5.80 19.06 -7.26
C ARG A 29 4.35 18.57 -7.23
N GLU A 30 4.06 17.42 -7.84
CA GLU A 30 2.72 16.83 -7.86
C GLU A 30 2.25 16.42 -6.45
N GLU A 31 3.13 15.80 -5.65
CA GLU A 31 2.81 15.41 -4.27
C GLU A 31 2.54 16.62 -3.36
N MET A 32 3.18 17.77 -3.61
CA MET A 32 2.96 19.01 -2.85
C MET A 32 1.75 19.80 -3.33
N ALA A 33 1.46 19.79 -4.63
CA ALA A 33 0.30 20.47 -5.21
C ALA A 33 -1.01 19.74 -4.86
N LYS A 34 -1.01 18.40 -4.88
CA LYS A 34 -2.21 17.58 -4.72
C LYS A 34 -2.43 17.15 -3.27
N LYS A 35 -2.93 18.09 -2.46
CA LYS A 35 -3.31 17.88 -1.05
C LYS A 35 -4.83 17.82 -0.84
N ASP A 36 -5.58 17.41 -1.84
CA ASP A 36 -7.04 17.28 -1.69
C ASP A 36 -7.41 15.86 -1.23
N VAL A 37 -8.33 15.72 -0.30
CA VAL A 37 -8.86 14.42 0.13
C VAL A 37 -10.38 14.49 0.20
N ALA A 38 -11.06 13.55 -0.45
CA ALA A 38 -12.51 13.42 -0.38
C ALA A 38 -12.91 12.48 0.76
N LEU A 39 -13.89 12.89 1.57
CA LEU A 39 -14.59 12.00 2.50
C LEU A 39 -15.88 11.57 1.81
N LEU A 40 -15.93 10.30 1.43
CA LEU A 40 -17.03 9.69 0.66
C LEU A 40 -17.89 8.86 1.61
N MET A 41 -19.20 8.99 1.49
CA MET A 41 -20.18 8.16 2.22
C MET A 41 -21.18 7.53 1.23
N GLU A 42 -21.82 6.43 1.62
CA GLU A 42 -22.87 5.81 0.81
C GLU A 42 -24.23 6.45 1.12
N TYR A 43 -25.07 6.63 0.09
CA TYR A 43 -26.42 7.17 0.22
C TYR A 43 -27.25 6.39 1.26
N SER A 44 -27.21 5.06 1.18
CA SER A 44 -27.90 4.12 2.08
C SER A 44 -27.50 4.34 3.55
N ASP A 45 -26.22 4.61 3.81
CA ASP A 45 -25.73 4.89 5.17
C ASP A 45 -26.30 6.21 5.71
N VAL A 46 -26.38 7.25 4.89
CA VAL A 46 -27.00 8.54 5.26
C VAL A 46 -28.49 8.36 5.54
N GLU A 47 -29.19 7.57 4.71
CA GLU A 47 -30.61 7.28 4.90
C GLU A 47 -30.88 6.48 6.19
N ILE A 48 -30.04 5.52 6.53
CA ILE A 48 -30.12 4.80 7.81
C ILE A 48 -29.96 5.77 8.97
N MET A 49 -29.00 6.70 8.89
CA MET A 49 -28.78 7.72 9.93
C MET A 49 -29.95 8.69 10.09
N ALA A 50 -30.52 9.15 8.97
CA ALA A 50 -31.69 10.03 8.97
C ALA A 50 -32.88 9.34 9.66
N ARG A 51 -33.17 8.09 9.28
CA ARG A 51 -34.25 7.30 9.90
C ARG A 51 -34.05 7.07 11.40
N GLN A 52 -32.82 6.78 11.84
CA GLN A 52 -32.53 6.54 13.26
C GLN A 52 -32.56 7.81 14.12
N THR A 53 -32.30 8.98 13.53
CA THR A 53 -32.37 10.27 14.22
C THR A 53 -33.74 10.92 14.13
N GLY A 54 -34.61 10.45 13.23
CA GLY A 54 -35.89 11.07 12.94
C GLY A 54 -35.76 12.38 12.14
N LEU A 55 -34.60 12.63 11.53
CA LEU A 55 -34.36 13.78 10.65
C LEU A 55 -34.76 13.43 9.21
N ASP A 56 -35.03 14.47 8.42
CA ASP A 56 -35.10 14.31 6.97
C ASP A 56 -33.71 14.00 6.39
N PHE A 57 -33.68 13.38 5.20
CA PHE A 57 -32.44 13.04 4.53
C PHE A 57 -31.59 14.27 4.23
N ASP A 58 -32.19 15.37 3.77
CA ASP A 58 -31.46 16.57 3.37
C ASP A 58 -30.80 17.22 4.60
N ASP A 59 -31.55 17.31 5.72
CA ASP A 59 -31.03 17.81 7.00
C ASP A 59 -29.87 16.96 7.54
N MET A 60 -29.99 15.63 7.44
CA MET A 60 -28.93 14.72 7.87
C MET A 60 -27.69 14.83 6.98
N LEU A 61 -27.88 14.98 5.67
CA LEU A 61 -26.77 15.16 4.73
C LEU A 61 -26.05 16.48 4.97
N ASP A 62 -26.77 17.59 5.13
CA ASP A 62 -26.17 18.90 5.42
C ASP A 62 -25.36 18.85 6.71
N ARG A 63 -25.92 18.21 7.75
CA ARG A 63 -25.21 17.96 9.01
C ARG A 63 -23.91 17.19 8.78
N LEU A 64 -23.88 16.17 7.92
CA LEU A 64 -22.68 15.40 7.62
C LEU A 64 -21.66 16.18 6.77
N ILE A 65 -22.13 17.01 5.84
CA ILE A 65 -21.29 17.88 5.00
C ILE A 65 -20.54 18.89 5.89
N GLU A 66 -21.22 19.51 6.85
CA GLU A 66 -20.60 20.41 7.83
C GLU A 66 -19.47 19.71 8.61
N LYS A 67 -19.67 18.44 8.97
CA LYS A 67 -18.67 17.60 9.68
C LYS A 67 -17.54 17.12 8.75
N GLY A 68 -17.68 17.24 7.44
CA GLY A 68 -16.60 17.05 6.46
C GLY A 68 -16.88 16.07 5.33
N ILE A 69 -18.06 15.45 5.26
CA ILE A 69 -18.42 14.65 4.07
C ILE A 69 -18.40 15.56 2.84
N SER A 70 -17.76 15.10 1.76
CA SER A 70 -17.51 15.92 0.57
C SER A 70 -17.98 15.27 -0.73
N ALA A 71 -18.47 14.04 -0.67
CA ALA A 71 -19.01 13.31 -1.80
C ALA A 71 -19.95 12.20 -1.33
N ILE A 72 -20.91 11.83 -2.17
CA ILE A 72 -21.85 10.74 -1.92
C ILE A 72 -21.73 9.68 -3.02
N SER A 73 -21.79 8.42 -2.62
CA SER A 73 -21.87 7.28 -3.53
C SER A 73 -23.22 6.60 -3.48
N PHE A 74 -23.70 6.08 -4.60
CA PHE A 74 -24.95 5.35 -4.69
C PHE A 74 -24.78 4.06 -5.51
N LYS A 75 -25.60 3.06 -5.21
CA LYS A 75 -25.46 1.69 -5.72
C LYS A 75 -26.13 1.48 -7.08
N ASP A 76 -25.57 0.54 -7.84
CA ASP A 76 -26.28 -0.21 -8.88
C ASP A 76 -26.94 -1.41 -8.20
N LEU A 77 -28.26 -1.34 -8.01
CA LEU A 77 -29.02 -2.33 -7.27
C LEU A 77 -29.03 -3.66 -8.03
N THR A 78 -28.68 -4.72 -7.32
CA THR A 78 -28.75 -6.09 -7.82
C THR A 78 -30.15 -6.68 -7.64
N GLY A 79 -30.42 -7.81 -8.29
CA GLY A 79 -31.67 -8.55 -8.03
C GLY A 79 -31.81 -9.02 -6.58
N ALA A 80 -30.70 -9.15 -5.83
CA ALA A 80 -30.76 -9.41 -4.38
C ALA A 80 -31.22 -8.16 -3.62
N ASP A 81 -30.61 -7.00 -3.88
CA ASP A 81 -30.98 -5.74 -3.23
C ASP A 81 -32.46 -5.40 -3.49
N LEU A 82 -32.92 -5.57 -4.74
CA LEU A 82 -34.31 -5.35 -5.14
C LEU A 82 -35.29 -6.32 -4.45
N ARG A 83 -34.89 -7.59 -4.27
CA ARG A 83 -35.70 -8.59 -3.56
C ARG A 83 -35.80 -8.27 -2.07
N ASP A 84 -34.71 -7.77 -1.49
CA ASP A 84 -34.61 -7.51 -0.05
C ASP A 84 -35.29 -6.17 0.34
N GLY A 85 -35.76 -5.40 -0.64
CA GLY A 85 -36.58 -4.21 -0.43
C GLY A 85 -35.78 -2.92 -0.35
N ASP A 86 -34.54 -2.90 -0.87
CA ASP A 86 -33.68 -1.70 -0.90
C ASP A 86 -34.15 -0.63 -1.91
N SER A 87 -35.31 -0.84 -2.54
CA SER A 87 -35.90 0.06 -3.53
C SER A 87 -37.43 0.10 -3.41
N PRO A 88 -38.06 1.24 -3.73
CA PRO A 88 -39.52 1.34 -3.88
C PRO A 88 -40.05 0.59 -5.11
N PHE A 89 -39.18 0.05 -5.98
CA PHE A 89 -39.58 -0.74 -7.13
C PHE A 89 -39.92 -2.17 -6.72
N LEU A 90 -41.04 -2.70 -7.20
CA LEU A 90 -41.40 -4.10 -6.92
C LEU A 90 -40.59 -5.02 -7.83
N TRP A 91 -40.02 -6.07 -7.25
CA TRP A 91 -39.21 -7.05 -7.93
C TRP A 91 -39.73 -8.47 -7.68
N GLY A 92 -39.80 -9.27 -8.74
CA GLY A 92 -40.27 -10.65 -8.63
C GLY A 92 -40.39 -11.30 -10.00
N THR A 93 -41.18 -12.36 -10.09
CA THR A 93 -41.57 -12.88 -11.39
C THR A 93 -42.71 -12.04 -11.98
N LEU A 94 -42.84 -12.06 -13.30
CA LEU A 94 -43.96 -11.39 -13.97
C LEU A 94 -45.32 -11.89 -13.47
N ARG A 95 -45.43 -13.17 -13.11
CA ARG A 95 -46.65 -13.73 -12.51
C ARG A 95 -47.00 -13.07 -11.17
N ASP A 96 -45.99 -12.74 -10.37
CA ASP A 96 -46.21 -12.17 -9.04
C ASP A 96 -46.66 -10.71 -9.13
N ILE A 97 -46.13 -9.97 -10.11
CA ILE A 97 -46.43 -8.54 -10.31
C ILE A 97 -47.72 -8.34 -11.12
N LEU A 98 -47.96 -9.15 -12.16
CA LEU A 98 -49.15 -9.09 -13.03
C LEU A 98 -49.84 -10.46 -13.13
N PRO A 99 -50.52 -10.93 -12.07
CA PRO A 99 -51.15 -12.25 -12.04
C PRO A 99 -52.33 -12.39 -13.01
N GLN A 100 -52.94 -11.27 -13.43
CA GLN A 100 -54.14 -11.27 -14.29
C GLN A 100 -53.82 -11.37 -15.80
N GLU A 101 -52.58 -11.12 -16.22
CA GLU A 101 -52.20 -11.23 -17.63
C GLU A 101 -51.72 -12.65 -17.99
N ARG A 102 -52.41 -13.32 -18.92
CA ARG A 102 -51.97 -14.61 -19.48
C ARG A 102 -50.82 -14.40 -20.48
N LEU A 103 -49.61 -14.24 -19.95
CA LEU A 103 -48.41 -14.01 -20.75
C LEU A 103 -47.67 -15.32 -21.05
N ASN A 104 -48.00 -15.92 -22.19
CA ASN A 104 -47.42 -17.19 -22.66
C ASN A 104 -45.88 -17.14 -22.66
N GLY A 105 -45.25 -17.97 -21.81
CA GLY A 105 -43.80 -18.17 -21.75
C GLY A 105 -43.00 -17.05 -21.06
N LEU A 106 -43.63 -16.00 -20.53
CA LEU A 106 -42.96 -14.90 -19.83
C LEU A 106 -43.21 -14.89 -18.32
N SER A 107 -44.14 -15.70 -17.82
CA SER A 107 -44.57 -15.66 -16.42
C SER A 107 -43.45 -15.87 -15.40
N GLY A 108 -42.43 -16.67 -15.72
CA GLY A 108 -41.29 -16.94 -14.83
C GLY A 108 -40.14 -15.93 -14.94
N LYS A 109 -40.21 -15.00 -15.90
CA LYS A 109 -39.15 -14.01 -16.10
C LYS A 109 -39.17 -12.95 -15.01
N ALA A 110 -38.00 -12.39 -14.74
CA ALA A 110 -37.85 -11.27 -13.82
C ALA A 110 -38.63 -10.06 -14.33
N ALA A 111 -39.36 -9.44 -13.42
CA ALA A 111 -40.14 -8.25 -13.67
C ALA A 111 -39.83 -7.20 -12.61
N LEU A 112 -39.74 -5.95 -13.06
CA LEU A 112 -39.51 -4.77 -12.25
C LEU A 112 -40.66 -3.78 -12.47
N PHE A 113 -41.42 -3.47 -11.42
CA PHE A 113 -42.44 -2.43 -11.46
C PHE A 113 -41.82 -1.07 -11.08
N VAL A 114 -41.94 -0.11 -11.98
CA VAL A 114 -41.50 1.28 -11.79
C VAL A 114 -42.74 2.16 -11.64
N PRO A 115 -42.95 2.82 -10.48
CA PRO A 115 -44.06 3.75 -10.29
C PRO A 115 -43.97 4.99 -11.19
N LEU A 116 -45.12 5.58 -11.55
CA LEU A 116 -45.19 6.77 -12.41
C LEU A 116 -44.52 8.03 -11.85
N GLU A 117 -44.26 8.08 -10.54
CA GLU A 117 -43.58 9.21 -9.89
C GLU A 117 -42.07 9.26 -10.16
N TYR A 118 -41.50 8.20 -10.75
CA TYR A 118 -40.11 8.14 -11.18
C TYR A 118 -39.99 8.46 -12.67
N ASP A 119 -38.82 8.95 -13.10
CA ASP A 119 -38.59 9.36 -14.50
C ASP A 119 -38.68 8.16 -15.45
N ASP A 120 -39.88 7.93 -15.97
CA ASP A 120 -40.22 6.87 -16.89
C ASP A 120 -39.36 6.93 -18.17
N TRP A 121 -39.00 8.13 -18.64
CA TRP A 121 -38.13 8.25 -19.82
C TRP A 121 -36.75 7.70 -19.53
N PHE A 122 -36.16 8.05 -18.39
CA PHE A 122 -34.83 7.58 -18.00
C PHE A 122 -34.83 6.06 -17.81
N PHE A 123 -35.71 5.53 -16.96
CA PHE A 123 -35.69 4.10 -16.63
C PHE A 123 -36.03 3.23 -17.85
N ARG A 124 -36.94 3.69 -18.71
CA ARG A 124 -37.22 3.00 -19.98
C ARG A 124 -35.97 2.90 -20.85
N LYS A 125 -35.27 4.03 -21.07
CA LYS A 125 -34.06 4.04 -21.89
C LYS A 125 -32.93 3.25 -21.26
N TYR A 126 -32.72 3.42 -19.96
CA TYR A 126 -31.66 2.72 -19.22
C TYR A 126 -31.87 1.21 -19.27
N LEU A 127 -33.08 0.71 -18.97
CA LEU A 127 -33.38 -0.73 -18.95
C LEU A 127 -33.35 -1.34 -20.36
N HIS A 128 -33.82 -0.64 -21.40
CA HIS A 128 -33.68 -1.11 -22.77
C HIS A 128 -32.21 -1.13 -23.24
N ALA A 129 -31.41 -0.14 -22.84
CA ALA A 129 -29.98 -0.11 -23.16
C ALA A 129 -29.22 -1.22 -22.44
N ARG A 130 -29.52 -1.46 -21.15
CA ARG A 130 -28.92 -2.51 -20.32
C ARG A 130 -29.36 -3.90 -20.75
N PHE A 131 -30.63 -4.06 -21.10
CA PHE A 131 -31.28 -5.32 -21.45
C PHE A 131 -32.08 -5.17 -22.76
N PRO A 132 -31.46 -5.38 -23.94
CA PRO A 132 -32.14 -5.22 -25.24
C PRO A 132 -33.41 -6.06 -25.42
N GLY A 133 -33.52 -7.19 -24.73
CA GLY A 133 -34.71 -8.05 -24.70
C GLY A 133 -35.82 -7.62 -23.74
N CYS A 134 -35.67 -6.47 -23.08
CA CYS A 134 -36.65 -5.96 -22.12
C CYS A 134 -37.99 -5.63 -22.80
N LYS A 135 -39.09 -6.14 -22.24
CA LYS A 135 -40.46 -5.80 -22.66
C LYS A 135 -41.13 -4.91 -21.62
N VAL A 136 -41.99 -4.01 -22.06
CA VAL A 136 -42.68 -3.05 -21.19
C VAL A 136 -44.18 -3.28 -21.29
N TYR A 137 -44.84 -3.34 -20.13
CA TYR A 137 -46.29 -3.46 -19.99
C TYR A 137 -46.78 -2.31 -19.12
N ASP A 138 -47.90 -1.71 -19.50
CA ASP A 138 -48.55 -0.69 -18.67
C ASP A 138 -49.32 -1.36 -17.54
N ALA A 139 -49.22 -0.81 -16.33
CA ALA A 139 -49.93 -1.30 -15.16
C ALA A 139 -50.56 -0.12 -14.39
N PRO A 140 -51.61 -0.34 -13.60
CA PRO A 140 -52.18 0.72 -12.77
C PRO A 140 -51.10 1.34 -11.86
N GLY A 141 -50.84 2.64 -12.02
CA GLY A 141 -49.87 3.38 -11.21
C GLY A 141 -48.40 3.29 -11.63
N GLY A 142 -48.07 2.57 -12.72
CA GLY A 142 -46.67 2.41 -13.14
C GLY A 142 -46.48 1.62 -14.43
N ARG A 143 -45.24 1.21 -14.68
CA ARG A 143 -44.91 0.31 -15.79
C ARG A 143 -44.14 -0.90 -15.29
N VAL A 144 -44.38 -2.05 -15.91
CA VAL A 144 -43.68 -3.29 -15.63
C VAL A 144 -42.67 -3.58 -16.72
N TYR A 145 -41.40 -3.66 -16.33
CA TYR A 145 -40.28 -4.01 -17.18
C TYR A 145 -39.93 -5.48 -17.00
N VAL A 146 -40.11 -6.29 -18.05
CA VAL A 146 -39.82 -7.72 -18.05
C VAL A 146 -38.45 -7.96 -18.65
N LEU A 147 -37.51 -8.44 -17.82
CA LEU A 147 -36.13 -8.66 -18.20
C LEU A 147 -35.93 -10.03 -18.87
N PRO A 148 -34.90 -10.20 -19.72
CA PRO A 148 -34.66 -11.44 -20.46
C PRO A 148 -33.93 -12.51 -19.61
N GLY A 149 -34.49 -12.89 -18.45
CA GLY A 149 -33.96 -13.93 -17.56
C GLY A 149 -34.86 -14.17 -16.34
N GLU A 150 -34.56 -15.15 -15.50
CA GLU A 150 -35.27 -15.39 -14.23
C GLU A 150 -34.68 -14.54 -13.07
N PRO A 151 -35.45 -14.21 -12.01
CA PRO A 151 -34.94 -13.40 -10.89
C PRO A 151 -33.66 -13.93 -10.25
N LYS A 152 -33.46 -15.26 -10.23
CA LYS A 152 -32.28 -15.91 -9.66
C LYS A 152 -31.00 -15.61 -10.43
N GLU A 153 -31.09 -15.37 -11.74
CA GLU A 153 -29.94 -15.03 -12.58
C GLU A 153 -29.42 -13.62 -12.28
N PHE A 154 -30.27 -12.75 -11.72
CA PHE A 154 -29.93 -11.36 -11.44
C PHE A 154 -29.46 -11.08 -10.01
N LEU A 155 -29.33 -12.10 -9.15
CA LEU A 155 -29.00 -11.91 -7.72
C LEU A 155 -27.71 -11.13 -7.49
N GLU A 156 -26.68 -11.33 -8.33
CA GLU A 156 -25.42 -10.59 -8.27
C GLU A 156 -25.24 -9.61 -9.43
N VAL A 157 -26.27 -9.45 -10.28
CA VAL A 157 -26.21 -8.63 -11.50
C VAL A 157 -26.83 -7.27 -11.23
N GLY A 158 -26.11 -6.19 -11.54
CA GLY A 158 -26.62 -4.83 -11.49
C GLY A 158 -27.76 -4.61 -12.48
N VAL A 159 -28.95 -4.35 -11.96
CA VAL A 159 -30.19 -4.17 -12.72
C VAL A 159 -30.44 -2.70 -13.00
N VAL A 160 -30.41 -1.85 -11.97
CA VAL A 160 -30.83 -0.46 -12.05
C VAL A 160 -30.07 0.40 -11.03
N PRO A 161 -29.66 1.65 -11.36
CA PRO A 161 -29.16 2.58 -10.35
C PRO A 161 -30.24 2.84 -9.30
N ASP A 162 -29.83 3.00 -8.05
CA ASP A 162 -30.71 3.30 -6.93
C ASP A 162 -31.65 4.49 -7.26
N PRO A 163 -32.96 4.23 -7.45
CA PRO A 163 -33.89 5.23 -7.96
C PRO A 163 -34.17 6.33 -6.95
N GLU A 164 -34.14 6.01 -5.65
CA GLU A 164 -34.37 6.99 -4.60
C GLU A 164 -33.17 7.90 -4.45
N ALA A 165 -31.96 7.32 -4.49
CA ALA A 165 -30.72 8.09 -4.56
C ALA A 165 -30.71 9.04 -5.76
N MET A 166 -31.10 8.57 -6.96
CA MET A 166 -31.16 9.44 -8.14
C MET A 166 -32.17 10.59 -7.99
N LYS A 167 -33.36 10.32 -7.44
CA LYS A 167 -34.41 11.33 -7.25
C LYS A 167 -33.98 12.43 -6.28
N ARG A 168 -33.25 12.09 -5.22
CA ARG A 168 -32.81 13.03 -4.18
C ARG A 168 -31.50 13.73 -4.53
N LEU A 169 -30.47 12.96 -4.90
CA LEU A 169 -29.11 13.47 -5.10
C LEU A 169 -28.96 14.36 -6.34
N THR A 170 -29.88 14.28 -7.32
CA THR A 170 -29.89 15.18 -8.48
C THR A 170 -30.06 16.65 -8.10
N ARG A 171 -30.71 16.94 -6.98
CA ARG A 171 -31.02 18.30 -6.52
C ARG A 171 -29.90 18.92 -5.67
N LEU A 172 -28.99 18.09 -5.14
CA LEU A 172 -28.02 18.48 -4.11
C LEU A 172 -26.69 18.92 -4.69
N ASP A 173 -26.02 19.90 -4.05
CA ASP A 173 -24.76 20.46 -4.55
C ASP A 173 -23.48 19.66 -4.27
N VAL A 174 -23.54 18.33 -4.43
CA VAL A 174 -22.49 17.41 -3.96
C VAL A 174 -21.97 16.53 -5.10
N PRO A 175 -20.63 16.28 -5.19
CA PRO A 175 -20.06 15.30 -6.10
C PRO A 175 -20.62 13.89 -5.89
N LEU A 176 -21.00 13.23 -6.99
CA LEU A 176 -21.58 11.88 -6.96
C LEU A 176 -20.62 10.82 -7.50
N VAL A 177 -20.70 9.62 -6.92
CA VAL A 177 -19.95 8.44 -7.33
C VAL A 177 -20.91 7.27 -7.55
N TYR A 178 -20.91 6.71 -8.75
CA TYR A 178 -21.72 5.54 -9.06
C TYR A 178 -20.99 4.25 -8.69
N ARG A 179 -21.70 3.28 -8.11
CA ARG A 179 -21.13 1.99 -7.69
C ARG A 179 -21.70 0.83 -8.52
N PRO A 180 -21.16 0.58 -9.73
CA PRO A 180 -21.67 -0.45 -10.61
C PRO A 180 -21.41 -1.84 -10.06
N SER A 181 -22.45 -2.66 -10.10
CA SER A 181 -22.44 -4.08 -9.73
C SER A 181 -21.90 -4.92 -10.88
N PRO A 182 -21.54 -6.20 -10.63
CA PRO A 182 -21.23 -7.14 -11.69
C PRO A 182 -22.35 -7.21 -12.74
N THR A 183 -22.00 -7.46 -14.00
CA THR A 183 -22.95 -7.45 -15.13
C THR A 183 -22.97 -8.78 -15.86
N PHE A 184 -23.06 -9.88 -15.10
CA PHE A 184 -23.03 -11.24 -15.67
C PHE A 184 -24.14 -11.43 -16.70
N GLY A 185 -23.80 -12.04 -17.84
CA GLY A 185 -24.76 -12.30 -18.92
C GLY A 185 -25.15 -11.06 -19.75
N ILE A 186 -24.61 -9.86 -19.45
CA ILE A 186 -24.87 -8.63 -20.20
C ILE A 186 -23.66 -8.28 -21.06
N ALA A 187 -23.88 -8.01 -22.35
CA ALA A 187 -22.83 -7.55 -23.27
C ALA A 187 -22.26 -6.18 -22.83
N SER A 188 -20.97 -5.97 -23.01
CA SER A 188 -20.29 -4.77 -22.51
C SER A 188 -20.77 -3.48 -23.17
N GLU A 189 -21.18 -3.54 -24.44
CA GLU A 189 -21.75 -2.42 -25.19
C GLU A 189 -23.07 -1.93 -24.58
N ASN A 190 -23.87 -2.86 -24.06
CA ASN A 190 -25.13 -2.56 -23.38
C ASN A 190 -24.87 -1.92 -22.00
N VAL A 191 -23.85 -2.43 -21.29
CA VAL A 191 -23.37 -1.82 -20.03
C VAL A 191 -22.83 -0.42 -20.28
N ALA A 192 -22.07 -0.20 -21.35
CA ALA A 192 -21.56 1.09 -21.75
C ALA A 192 -22.70 2.06 -22.13
N SER A 193 -23.68 1.61 -22.90
CA SER A 193 -24.83 2.44 -23.32
C SER A 193 -25.69 2.88 -22.14
N SER A 194 -25.95 1.98 -21.19
CA SER A 194 -26.67 2.32 -19.95
C SER A 194 -25.85 3.26 -19.05
N LEU A 195 -24.53 3.10 -18.99
CA LEU A 195 -23.63 4.00 -18.27
C LEU A 195 -23.58 5.40 -18.92
N ASP A 196 -23.57 5.49 -20.25
CA ASP A 196 -23.58 6.76 -21.00
C ASP A 196 -24.84 7.56 -20.68
N LEU A 197 -26.00 6.90 -20.65
CA LEU A 197 -27.26 7.53 -20.23
C LEU A 197 -27.20 8.06 -18.79
N LEU A 198 -26.56 7.31 -17.88
CA LEU A 198 -26.41 7.74 -16.49
C LEU A 198 -25.55 9.00 -16.38
N PHE A 199 -24.39 9.04 -17.04
CA PHE A 199 -23.54 10.24 -17.07
C PHE A 199 -24.22 11.43 -17.74
N ALA A 200 -24.94 11.20 -18.83
CA ALA A 200 -25.70 12.25 -19.53
C ALA A 200 -26.81 12.85 -18.65
N SER A 201 -27.40 12.03 -17.77
CA SER A 201 -28.51 12.45 -16.90
C SER A 201 -28.05 13.05 -15.58
N LEU A 202 -26.85 12.69 -15.11
CA LEU A 202 -26.28 13.13 -13.83
C LEU A 202 -24.98 13.92 -14.06
N TRP A 203 -25.11 15.23 -14.33
CA TRP A 203 -23.95 16.10 -14.58
C TRP A 203 -22.94 16.16 -13.41
N ARG A 204 -23.38 15.85 -12.19
CA ARG A 204 -22.57 15.80 -10.96
C ARG A 204 -21.82 14.48 -10.75
N LEU A 205 -22.06 13.49 -11.61
CA LEU A 205 -21.41 12.19 -11.52
C LEU A 205 -19.93 12.32 -11.91
N ARG A 206 -19.04 12.29 -10.91
CA ARG A 206 -17.60 12.50 -11.09
C ARG A 206 -16.83 11.22 -11.33
N GLY A 207 -17.40 10.07 -10.99
CA GLY A 207 -16.64 8.82 -11.06
C GLY A 207 -17.41 7.57 -10.68
N VAL A 208 -16.66 6.48 -10.71
CA VAL A 208 -17.17 5.12 -10.60
C VAL A 208 -16.35 4.36 -9.56
N LEU A 209 -17.02 3.65 -8.65
CA LEU A 209 -16.43 2.74 -7.67
C LEU A 209 -17.02 1.33 -7.85
N PRO A 210 -16.34 0.44 -8.58
CA PRO A 210 -16.85 -0.91 -8.85
C PRO A 210 -17.09 -1.71 -7.57
N GLN A 211 -18.21 -2.40 -7.48
CA GLN A 211 -18.53 -3.29 -6.36
C GLN A 211 -18.61 -4.75 -6.76
N GLY A 212 -18.63 -5.65 -5.77
CA GLY A 212 -18.59 -7.09 -5.99
C GLY A 212 -17.19 -7.65 -6.28
N THR A 213 -17.15 -8.93 -6.65
CA THR A 213 -15.94 -9.71 -6.92
C THR A 213 -15.42 -9.54 -8.34
N VAL A 214 -16.28 -9.16 -9.28
CA VAL A 214 -16.00 -8.97 -10.71
C VAL A 214 -16.37 -7.54 -11.11
N VAL A 215 -15.51 -6.88 -11.87
CA VAL A 215 -15.84 -5.55 -12.39
C VAL A 215 -16.92 -5.62 -13.46
N PHE A 216 -17.80 -4.63 -13.47
CA PHE A 216 -18.77 -4.40 -14.53
C PHE A 216 -18.11 -4.33 -15.92
N GLY A 217 -18.80 -4.86 -16.94
CA GLY A 217 -18.30 -4.91 -18.32
C GLY A 217 -17.23 -5.97 -18.60
N TYR A 218 -16.78 -6.75 -17.61
CA TYR A 218 -15.86 -7.87 -17.83
C TYR A 218 -16.50 -8.98 -18.68
N PRO A 219 -15.78 -9.62 -19.63
CA PRO A 219 -14.35 -9.50 -19.90
C PRO A 219 -13.93 -8.30 -20.76
N ASP A 220 -14.86 -7.70 -21.50
CA ASP A 220 -14.56 -6.67 -22.50
C ASP A 220 -14.77 -5.25 -21.97
N THR A 221 -13.85 -4.76 -21.14
CA THR A 221 -13.93 -3.43 -20.51
C THR A 221 -13.73 -2.19 -21.42
N PRO A 222 -13.19 -2.24 -22.67
CA PRO A 222 -12.97 -1.06 -23.51
C PRO A 222 -14.20 -0.17 -23.74
N ALA A 223 -15.37 -0.75 -24.04
CA ALA A 223 -16.58 0.01 -24.34
C ALA A 223 -17.02 0.89 -23.15
N VAL A 224 -16.98 0.32 -21.96
CA VAL A 224 -17.27 1.03 -20.70
C VAL A 224 -16.24 2.13 -20.43
N VAL A 225 -14.95 1.85 -20.66
CA VAL A 225 -13.88 2.83 -20.44
C VAL A 225 -13.97 3.99 -21.43
N GLU A 226 -14.41 3.75 -22.66
CA GLU A 226 -14.64 4.81 -23.65
C GLU A 226 -15.69 5.82 -23.16
N VAL A 227 -16.79 5.32 -22.60
CA VAL A 227 -17.81 6.17 -21.96
C VAL A 227 -17.21 6.94 -20.79
N MET A 228 -16.46 6.27 -19.90
CA MET A 228 -15.80 6.95 -18.78
C MET A 228 -14.85 8.07 -19.25
N ARG A 229 -14.08 7.85 -20.32
CA ARG A 229 -13.18 8.86 -20.88
C ARG A 229 -13.93 10.05 -21.48
N ARG A 230 -15.08 9.81 -22.13
CA ARG A 230 -15.92 10.87 -22.73
C ARG A 230 -16.35 11.91 -21.70
N TYR A 231 -16.67 11.47 -20.48
CA TYR A 231 -17.11 12.34 -19.38
C TYR A 231 -16.01 12.71 -18.38
N ASP A 232 -14.75 12.41 -18.69
CA ASP A 232 -13.61 12.57 -17.76
C ASP A 232 -13.86 11.92 -16.38
N ALA A 233 -14.56 10.78 -16.38
CA ALA A 233 -14.97 10.10 -15.17
C ALA A 233 -13.78 9.43 -14.47
N LEU A 234 -13.75 9.55 -13.15
CA LEU A 234 -12.68 9.02 -12.31
C LEU A 234 -12.98 7.59 -11.86
N LEU A 235 -12.04 6.68 -12.05
CA LEU A 235 -12.10 5.35 -11.45
C LEU A 235 -11.56 5.40 -10.02
N LEU A 236 -12.40 5.06 -9.05
CA LEU A 236 -11.99 4.92 -7.66
C LEU A 236 -11.45 3.51 -7.42
N GLN A 237 -10.17 3.42 -7.07
CA GLN A 237 -9.46 2.16 -6.91
C GLN A 237 -9.33 1.80 -5.42
N PRO A 238 -10.12 0.84 -4.90
CA PRO A 238 -10.02 0.44 -3.50
C PRO A 238 -8.70 -0.26 -3.17
N GLU A 239 -8.05 0.15 -2.09
CA GLU A 239 -6.85 -0.51 -1.59
C GLU A 239 -7.17 -1.91 -1.02
N PHE A 240 -6.28 -2.87 -1.29
CA PHE A 240 -6.32 -4.24 -0.75
C PHE A 240 -7.51 -5.11 -1.22
N VAL A 241 -8.33 -4.61 -2.13
CA VAL A 241 -9.37 -5.39 -2.79
C VAL A 241 -8.83 -5.93 -4.11
N ARG A 242 -9.08 -7.20 -4.40
CA ARG A 242 -8.78 -7.81 -5.70
C ARG A 242 -10.08 -8.17 -6.37
N GLN A 243 -10.36 -7.51 -7.48
CA GLN A 243 -11.49 -7.81 -8.35
C GLN A 243 -11.01 -8.49 -9.63
N ILE A 244 -11.77 -9.46 -10.12
CA ILE A 244 -11.57 -10.04 -11.45
C ILE A 244 -11.82 -8.93 -12.48
N GLY A 245 -10.88 -8.73 -13.41
CA GLY A 245 -10.91 -7.64 -14.39
C GLY A 245 -10.46 -6.27 -13.87
N GLY A 246 -10.28 -6.09 -12.56
CA GLY A 246 -9.96 -4.79 -11.96
C GLY A 246 -8.62 -4.19 -12.40
N ASN A 247 -7.60 -5.04 -12.63
CA ASN A 247 -6.31 -4.58 -13.16
C ASN A 247 -6.44 -4.05 -14.60
N THR A 248 -7.24 -4.72 -15.44
CA THR A 248 -7.49 -4.30 -16.83
C THR A 248 -8.23 -2.98 -16.86
N LEU A 249 -9.31 -2.86 -16.08
CA LEU A 249 -10.09 -1.64 -15.93
C LEU A 249 -9.21 -0.48 -15.43
N SER A 250 -8.38 -0.72 -14.40
CA SER A 250 -7.45 0.28 -13.86
C SER A 250 -6.44 0.72 -14.92
N TRP A 251 -5.85 -0.21 -15.68
CA TRP A 251 -4.90 0.15 -16.74
C TRP A 251 -5.55 0.98 -17.84
N GLN A 252 -6.73 0.59 -18.30
CA GLN A 252 -7.42 1.30 -19.36
C GLN A 252 -7.95 2.68 -18.89
N SER A 253 -8.29 2.82 -17.62
CA SER A 253 -8.77 4.09 -17.04
C SER A 253 -7.66 5.09 -16.72
N PHE A 254 -6.38 4.68 -16.76
CA PHE A 254 -5.25 5.59 -16.54
C PHE A 254 -5.24 6.72 -17.59
N PRO A 255 -5.06 8.00 -17.21
CA PRO A 255 -4.64 8.52 -15.90
C PRO A 255 -5.75 8.82 -14.88
N ASN A 256 -7.03 8.69 -15.26
CA ASN A 256 -8.20 9.09 -14.47
C ASN A 256 -8.53 8.12 -13.32
N ILE A 257 -7.61 7.97 -12.38
CA ILE A 257 -7.71 7.04 -11.25
C ILE A 257 -7.42 7.76 -9.95
N LEU A 258 -8.27 7.51 -8.94
CA LEU A 258 -8.06 7.97 -7.58
C LEU A 258 -7.98 6.76 -6.62
N PRO A 259 -6.88 6.61 -5.85
CA PRO A 259 -6.81 5.59 -4.81
C PRO A 259 -7.82 5.86 -3.70
N LEU A 260 -8.51 4.80 -3.28
CA LEU A 260 -9.54 4.83 -2.26
C LEU A 260 -9.18 3.91 -1.08
N HIS A 261 -9.39 4.38 0.15
CA HIS A 261 -9.31 3.56 1.35
C HIS A 261 -10.68 3.37 1.98
N SER A 262 -11.01 2.13 2.31
CA SER A 262 -12.21 1.75 3.05
C SER A 262 -11.86 0.72 4.11
N VAL A 263 -12.60 0.73 5.22
CA VAL A 263 -12.52 -0.30 6.26
C VAL A 263 -13.90 -0.91 6.42
N THR A 264 -13.99 -2.25 6.37
CA THR A 264 -15.27 -2.95 6.52
C THR A 264 -15.58 -3.21 7.99
N THR A 265 -16.87 -3.31 8.35
CA THR A 265 -17.31 -3.64 9.72
C THR A 265 -16.69 -4.94 10.22
N GLN A 266 -16.63 -5.97 9.36
CA GLN A 266 -15.97 -7.24 9.68
C GLN A 266 -14.49 -7.06 10.05
N GLU A 267 -13.77 -6.17 9.35
CA GLU A 267 -12.38 -5.86 9.67
C GLU A 267 -12.25 -5.15 11.02
N VAL A 268 -13.15 -4.21 11.33
CA VAL A 268 -13.16 -3.51 12.63
C VAL A 268 -13.37 -4.51 13.78
N ILE A 269 -14.31 -5.44 13.64
CA ILE A 269 -14.63 -6.47 14.64
C ILE A 269 -13.47 -7.47 14.78
N THR A 270 -13.02 -8.08 13.68
CA THR A 270 -11.97 -9.13 13.73
C THR A 270 -10.64 -8.60 14.25
N ARG A 271 -10.33 -7.32 13.98
CA ARG A 271 -9.09 -6.69 14.46
C ARG A 271 -9.25 -5.93 15.77
N ASN A 272 -10.44 -5.91 16.36
CA ASN A 272 -10.77 -5.18 17.58
C ASN A 272 -10.26 -3.71 17.53
N LEU A 273 -10.59 -3.01 16.45
CA LEU A 273 -10.12 -1.63 16.25
C LEU A 273 -11.00 -0.67 17.06
N SER A 274 -10.37 0.14 17.93
CA SER A 274 -11.07 1.22 18.61
C SER A 274 -11.29 2.43 17.68
N ARG A 275 -12.28 3.28 18.01
CA ARG A 275 -12.60 4.51 17.25
C ARG A 275 -11.38 5.40 16.97
N PRO A 276 -10.53 5.75 17.97
CA PRO A 276 -9.36 6.59 17.70
C PRO A 276 -8.35 5.92 16.76
N VAL A 277 -8.19 4.60 16.86
CA VAL A 277 -7.28 3.83 15.99
C VAL A 277 -7.81 3.78 14.55
N LEU A 278 -9.13 3.75 14.38
CA LEU A 278 -9.80 3.82 13.08
C LEU A 278 -9.59 5.19 12.43
N VAL A 279 -9.83 6.28 13.17
CA VAL A 279 -9.59 7.66 12.71
C VAL A 279 -8.13 7.85 12.27
N GLU A 280 -7.17 7.45 13.10
CA GLU A 280 -5.73 7.50 12.76
C GLU A 280 -5.37 6.62 11.56
N ARG A 281 -6.05 5.49 11.37
CA ARG A 281 -5.87 4.65 10.17
C ARG A 281 -6.31 5.38 8.90
N PHE A 282 -7.45 6.07 8.93
CA PHE A 282 -7.93 6.88 7.81
C PHE A 282 -7.00 8.07 7.54
N ALA A 283 -6.59 8.81 8.58
CA ALA A 283 -5.63 9.90 8.46
C ALA A 283 -4.30 9.44 7.84
N ARG A 284 -3.77 8.29 8.28
CA ARG A 284 -2.56 7.67 7.68
C ARG A 284 -2.75 7.24 6.23
N ALA A 285 -3.95 6.82 5.83
CA ALA A 285 -4.20 6.46 4.43
C ALA A 285 -3.93 7.66 3.52
N ALA A 286 -4.45 8.83 3.88
CA ALA A 286 -4.18 10.08 3.17
C ALA A 286 -2.72 10.53 3.31
N ARG A 287 -2.21 10.66 4.54
CA ARG A 287 -0.87 11.20 4.85
C ARG A 287 0.27 10.34 4.28
N GLU A 288 0.21 9.02 4.50
CA GLU A 288 1.33 8.12 4.21
C GLU A 288 1.18 7.36 2.90
N ARG A 289 -0.04 7.11 2.42
CA ARG A 289 -0.27 6.26 1.25
C ARG A 289 -0.81 7.03 0.05
N SER A 290 -0.87 8.36 0.16
CA SER A 290 -1.37 9.28 -0.86
C SER A 290 -2.76 8.90 -1.37
N VAL A 291 -3.58 8.32 -0.48
CA VAL A 291 -4.98 8.02 -0.77
C VAL A 291 -5.74 9.34 -0.88
N ARG A 292 -6.57 9.46 -1.91
CA ARG A 292 -7.29 10.69 -2.24
C ARG A 292 -8.77 10.61 -1.88
N VAL A 293 -9.31 9.42 -1.68
CA VAL A 293 -10.71 9.21 -1.27
C VAL A 293 -10.79 8.26 -0.09
N LEU A 294 -11.48 8.67 0.96
CA LEU A 294 -11.73 7.87 2.16
C LEU A 294 -13.21 7.52 2.18
N LEU A 295 -13.54 6.25 1.92
CA LEU A 295 -14.91 5.76 2.04
C LEU A 295 -15.18 5.43 3.51
N LEU A 296 -15.98 6.28 4.13
CA LEU A 296 -16.39 6.19 5.52
C LEU A 296 -17.69 5.41 5.59
N ARG A 297 -17.70 4.40 6.45
CA ARG A 297 -18.87 3.56 6.71
C ARG A 297 -19.22 3.68 8.19
N PRO A 298 -20.50 3.81 8.53
CA PRO A 298 -20.98 3.53 9.87
C PRO A 298 -20.44 2.21 10.40
N TYR A 299 -19.98 2.19 11.64
CA TYR A 299 -19.58 0.97 12.33
C TYR A 299 -20.57 0.71 13.48
N ASP A 300 -21.49 -0.23 13.26
CA ASP A 300 -22.52 -0.59 14.23
C ASP A 300 -21.96 -1.51 15.33
N ILE A 301 -21.12 -0.95 16.20
CA ILE A 301 -20.46 -1.71 17.29
C ILE A 301 -21.09 -1.38 18.64
N ALA A 302 -21.78 -0.25 18.76
CA ALA A 302 -22.39 0.20 20.01
C ALA A 302 -23.92 0.19 19.93
N SER A 303 -24.57 -0.18 21.04
CA SER A 303 -26.04 -0.22 21.20
C SER A 303 -26.67 1.14 21.54
N ALA A 304 -25.85 2.18 21.79
CA ALA A 304 -26.26 3.56 22.09
C ALA A 304 -26.20 4.42 20.80
N PRO A 305 -26.59 5.72 20.78
CA PRO A 305 -26.62 6.49 19.54
C PRO A 305 -25.20 6.71 18.97
N TRP A 306 -24.79 5.77 18.12
CA TRP A 306 -23.48 5.70 17.47
C TRP A 306 -23.26 6.85 16.49
N ILE A 307 -24.34 7.53 16.08
CA ILE A 307 -24.33 8.66 15.15
C ILE A 307 -23.51 9.84 15.71
N ASN A 308 -23.73 10.22 16.97
CA ASN A 308 -22.94 11.29 17.60
C ASN A 308 -21.46 10.92 17.68
N SER A 309 -21.18 9.64 17.96
CA SER A 309 -19.81 9.10 17.97
C SER A 309 -19.17 9.13 16.57
N PHE A 310 -19.93 8.82 15.53
CA PHE A 310 -19.46 8.90 14.16
C PHE A 310 -19.17 10.35 13.75
N GLU A 311 -20.01 11.31 14.13
CA GLU A 311 -19.78 12.74 13.87
C GLU A 311 -18.54 13.29 14.58
N GLU A 312 -18.29 12.87 15.83
CA GLU A 312 -17.06 13.19 16.55
C GLU A 312 -15.82 12.64 15.81
N ASP A 313 -15.91 11.44 15.28
CA ASP A 313 -14.84 10.80 14.50
C ASP A 313 -14.61 11.54 13.17
N LEU A 314 -15.67 11.99 12.50
CA LEU A 314 -15.60 12.83 11.30
C LEU A 314 -14.87 14.15 11.59
N LEU A 315 -15.25 14.84 12.67
CA LEU A 315 -14.59 16.08 13.08
C LEU A 315 -13.13 15.86 13.44
N SER A 316 -12.83 14.77 14.16
CA SER A 316 -11.47 14.40 14.52
C SER A 316 -10.63 14.11 13.27
N LEU A 317 -11.18 13.37 12.30
CA LEU A 317 -10.54 13.09 11.03
C LEU A 317 -10.30 14.37 10.22
N LYS A 318 -11.32 15.22 10.07
CA LYS A 318 -11.23 16.52 9.40
C LYS A 318 -10.13 17.39 10.02
N GLY A 319 -10.09 17.50 11.35
CA GLY A 319 -9.09 18.26 12.08
C GLY A 319 -7.66 17.73 11.86
N LEU A 320 -7.47 16.40 11.88
CA LEU A 320 -6.17 15.78 11.59
C LEU A 320 -5.70 16.05 10.16
N LEU A 321 -6.60 15.91 9.18
CA LEU A 321 -6.29 16.14 7.77
C LEU A 321 -5.96 17.63 7.51
N GLN A 322 -6.75 18.55 8.05
CA GLN A 322 -6.51 19.99 7.89
C GLN A 322 -5.20 20.43 8.57
N ARG A 323 -4.87 19.90 9.75
CA ARG A 323 -3.58 20.14 10.43
C ARG A 323 -2.41 19.70 9.57
N ASP A 324 -2.56 18.61 8.82
CA ASP A 324 -1.54 18.08 7.91
C ASP A 324 -1.52 18.82 6.54
N GLY A 325 -2.35 19.86 6.41
CA GLY A 325 -2.44 20.74 5.24
C GLY A 325 -3.25 20.17 4.08
N PHE A 326 -4.17 19.23 4.35
CA PHE A 326 -5.10 18.73 3.35
C PHE A 326 -6.36 19.58 3.26
N GLU A 327 -6.87 19.71 2.04
CA GLU A 327 -8.15 20.34 1.75
C GLU A 327 -9.22 19.25 1.53
N ILE A 328 -10.37 19.39 2.18
CA ILE A 328 -11.46 18.42 2.09
C ILE A 328 -12.29 18.72 0.85
N LYS A 329 -11.96 18.09 -0.28
CA LYS A 329 -12.69 18.21 -1.55
C LYS A 329 -12.41 17.02 -2.46
N PHE A 330 -13.27 16.82 -3.45
CA PHE A 330 -13.04 15.83 -4.50
C PHE A 330 -11.86 16.27 -5.38
N GLY A 331 -10.77 15.52 -5.33
CA GLY A 331 -9.51 15.89 -5.96
C GLY A 331 -9.37 15.45 -7.41
N GLU A 332 -8.32 15.95 -8.05
CA GLU A 332 -7.93 15.55 -9.41
C GLU A 332 -6.92 14.38 -9.40
N PRO A 333 -6.94 13.54 -10.46
CA PRO A 333 -5.99 12.43 -10.60
C PRO A 333 -4.56 12.92 -10.79
N TYR A 334 -3.58 12.05 -10.58
CA TYR A 334 -2.19 12.37 -10.92
C TYR A 334 -2.04 12.55 -12.43
N GLY A 335 -1.24 13.54 -12.84
CA GLY A 335 -0.89 13.69 -14.24
C GLY A 335 -0.08 12.48 -14.72
N SER A 336 -0.01 12.26 -16.03
CA SER A 336 0.89 11.26 -16.60
C SER A 336 2.28 11.85 -16.80
N TRP A 337 3.26 11.42 -16.03
CA TRP A 337 4.68 11.73 -16.29
C TRP A 337 5.51 10.47 -16.46
N GLN A 338 6.57 10.60 -17.26
CA GLN A 338 7.54 9.54 -17.51
C GLN A 338 8.82 9.75 -16.69
N ARG A 339 9.74 8.78 -16.78
CA ARG A 339 11.07 8.90 -16.21
C ARG A 339 11.84 9.99 -16.95
N ASN A 340 12.43 10.94 -16.23
CA ASN A 340 13.33 11.91 -16.85
C ASN A 340 14.77 11.35 -16.94
N MET A 341 15.63 12.03 -17.70
CA MET A 341 17.03 11.63 -17.87
C MET A 341 17.77 11.54 -16.54
N TRP A 342 17.48 12.43 -15.59
CA TRP A 342 18.10 12.45 -14.26
C TRP A 342 17.79 11.18 -13.47
N SER A 343 16.55 10.67 -13.52
CA SER A 343 16.18 9.39 -12.92
C SER A 343 16.96 8.22 -13.52
N VAL A 344 17.21 8.22 -14.82
CA VAL A 344 18.00 7.17 -15.50
C VAL A 344 19.47 7.25 -15.08
N ILE A 345 20.05 8.44 -15.03
CA ILE A 345 21.43 8.66 -14.58
C ILE A 345 21.58 8.24 -13.11
N ALA A 346 20.63 8.60 -12.25
CA ALA A 346 20.64 8.22 -10.84
C ALA A 346 20.63 6.70 -10.67
N PHE A 347 19.75 6.03 -11.42
CA PHE A 347 19.63 4.57 -11.40
C PHE A 347 20.91 3.88 -11.91
N LEU A 348 21.49 4.38 -13.00
CA LEU A 348 22.77 3.90 -13.53
C LEU A 348 23.90 4.09 -12.51
N ALA A 349 24.04 5.30 -11.97
CA ALA A 349 25.09 5.65 -11.00
C ALA A 349 24.99 4.79 -9.73
N ALA A 350 23.79 4.57 -9.21
CA ALA A 350 23.56 3.74 -8.03
C ALA A 350 23.89 2.26 -8.29
N ASN A 351 23.53 1.70 -9.45
CA ASN A 351 23.90 0.33 -9.81
C ASN A 351 25.42 0.16 -9.95
N LEU A 352 26.08 1.11 -10.62
CA LEU A 352 27.55 1.10 -10.75
C LEU A 352 28.24 1.30 -9.40
N LEU A 353 27.68 2.12 -8.51
CA LEU A 353 28.17 2.32 -7.15
C LEU A 353 28.15 1.02 -6.36
N VAL A 354 26.99 0.36 -6.31
CA VAL A 354 26.83 -0.92 -5.59
C VAL A 354 27.78 -1.95 -6.19
N PHE A 355 27.90 -2.02 -7.52
CA PHE A 355 28.86 -2.92 -8.17
C PHE A 355 30.32 -2.62 -7.81
N ALA A 356 30.74 -1.34 -7.83
CA ALA A 356 32.08 -0.92 -7.45
C ALA A 356 32.42 -1.29 -5.99
N LEU A 357 31.44 -1.21 -5.10
CA LEU A 357 31.60 -1.58 -3.70
C LEU A 357 31.63 -3.10 -3.53
N LEU A 358 30.75 -3.86 -4.19
CA LEU A 358 30.77 -5.33 -4.18
C LEU A 358 32.09 -5.89 -4.70
N THR A 359 32.60 -5.38 -5.82
CA THR A 359 33.91 -5.77 -6.35
C THR A 359 35.06 -5.40 -5.42
N SER A 360 34.95 -4.29 -4.68
CA SER A 360 35.95 -3.94 -3.66
C SER A 360 36.00 -4.93 -2.49
N MET A 361 34.88 -5.61 -2.23
CA MET A 361 34.66 -6.58 -1.16
C MET A 361 35.00 -8.02 -1.57
N ALA A 362 34.97 -8.32 -2.88
CA ALA A 362 35.26 -9.64 -3.44
C ALA A 362 36.75 -10.06 -3.35
N GLU A 363 37.04 -11.31 -3.72
CA GLU A 363 38.39 -11.88 -3.82
C GLU A 363 39.26 -11.17 -4.89
N GLU A 364 40.59 -11.27 -4.78
CA GLU A 364 41.53 -10.57 -5.67
C GLU A 364 41.37 -10.93 -7.15
N ARG A 365 41.00 -12.17 -7.46
CA ARG A 365 40.78 -12.62 -8.84
C ARG A 365 39.68 -11.82 -9.55
N LEU A 366 38.66 -11.39 -8.81
CA LEU A 366 37.53 -10.60 -9.33
C LEU A 366 37.84 -9.09 -9.42
N LYS A 367 39.03 -8.65 -8.96
CA LYS A 367 39.47 -7.25 -8.99
C LYS A 367 40.29 -6.89 -10.23
N SER A 368 40.46 -7.81 -11.18
CA SER A 368 41.12 -7.52 -12.45
C SER A 368 40.41 -6.36 -13.17
N LYS A 369 41.18 -5.35 -13.62
CA LYS A 369 40.65 -4.18 -14.33
C LYS A 369 39.82 -4.58 -15.56
N GLY A 370 40.25 -5.60 -16.30
CA GLY A 370 39.54 -6.09 -17.48
C GLY A 370 38.18 -6.73 -17.15
N PHE A 371 38.11 -7.50 -16.06
CA PHE A 371 36.84 -8.07 -15.59
C PHE A 371 35.89 -6.97 -15.10
N PHE A 372 36.41 -6.04 -14.28
CA PHE A 372 35.63 -4.92 -13.75
C PHE A 372 35.01 -4.08 -14.87
N LEU A 373 35.78 -3.69 -15.89
CA LEU A 373 35.28 -2.87 -17.00
C LEU A 373 34.22 -3.60 -17.83
N LYS A 374 34.43 -4.89 -18.15
CA LYS A 374 33.44 -5.70 -18.89
C LYS A 374 32.13 -5.85 -18.12
N ALA A 375 32.22 -6.20 -16.84
CA ALA A 375 31.05 -6.37 -15.99
C ALA A 375 30.33 -5.03 -15.72
N ALA A 376 31.07 -3.93 -15.51
CA ALA A 376 30.50 -2.60 -15.39
C ALA A 376 29.76 -2.16 -16.67
N ALA A 377 30.31 -2.48 -17.86
CA ALA A 377 29.65 -2.20 -19.13
C ALA A 377 28.34 -3.00 -19.29
N ILE A 378 28.32 -4.28 -18.89
CA ILE A 378 27.10 -5.10 -18.88
C ILE A 378 26.05 -4.52 -17.93
N ILE A 379 26.45 -4.17 -16.69
CA ILE A 379 25.54 -3.58 -15.70
C ILE A 379 25.00 -2.24 -16.19
N ALA A 380 25.85 -1.42 -16.82
CA ALA A 380 25.42 -0.17 -17.43
C ALA A 380 24.41 -0.40 -18.56
N ALA A 381 24.67 -1.35 -19.46
CA ALA A 381 23.76 -1.71 -20.54
C ALA A 381 22.41 -2.21 -20.02
N LEU A 382 22.41 -3.06 -18.99
CA LEU A 382 21.18 -3.54 -18.35
C LEU A 382 20.42 -2.43 -17.60
N ALA A 383 21.13 -1.53 -16.91
CA ALA A 383 20.53 -0.41 -16.21
C ALA A 383 19.93 0.63 -17.19
N LEU A 384 20.55 0.85 -18.35
CA LEU A 384 19.99 1.68 -19.42
C LEU A 384 18.84 0.97 -20.13
N GLY A 385 18.96 -0.34 -20.39
CA GLY A 385 17.91 -1.18 -20.97
C GLY A 385 16.65 -1.27 -20.08
N ALA A 386 16.80 -1.14 -18.77
CA ALA A 386 15.68 -1.04 -17.83
C ALA A 386 14.75 0.16 -18.11
N ASN A 387 15.23 1.20 -18.80
CA ASN A 387 14.36 2.30 -19.20
C ASN A 387 13.30 1.86 -20.23
N TYR A 388 13.65 0.90 -21.09
CA TYR A 388 12.80 0.43 -22.19
C TYR A 388 12.04 -0.85 -21.85
N ALA A 389 12.57 -1.67 -20.94
CA ALA A 389 11.97 -2.95 -20.57
C ALA A 389 11.58 -3.01 -19.08
N ASN A 390 10.28 -3.04 -18.79
CA ASN A 390 9.75 -3.10 -17.42
C ASN A 390 10.21 -4.33 -16.64
N PHE A 391 10.46 -5.46 -17.30
CA PHE A 391 11.02 -6.66 -16.67
C PHE A 391 12.46 -6.42 -16.18
N LEU A 392 13.32 -5.82 -17.02
CA LEU A 392 14.69 -5.45 -16.64
C LEU A 392 14.68 -4.42 -15.50
N ALA A 393 13.80 -3.42 -15.55
CA ALA A 393 13.62 -2.47 -14.46
C ALA A 393 13.36 -3.19 -13.13
N ARG A 394 12.39 -4.11 -13.09
CA ARG A 394 12.04 -4.84 -11.87
C ARG A 394 13.21 -5.65 -11.31
N ILE A 395 13.98 -6.33 -12.17
CA ILE A 395 15.14 -7.12 -11.75
C ILE A 395 16.25 -6.20 -11.24
N MET A 396 16.67 -5.23 -12.04
CA MET A 396 17.76 -4.32 -11.68
C MET A 396 17.41 -3.50 -10.43
N GLY A 397 16.16 -3.05 -10.29
CA GLY A 397 15.68 -2.35 -9.09
C GLY A 397 15.67 -3.24 -7.85
N ALA A 398 15.26 -4.51 -7.99
CA ALA A 398 15.30 -5.46 -6.88
C ALA A 398 16.74 -5.78 -6.45
N MET A 399 17.65 -5.97 -7.41
CA MET A 399 19.08 -6.17 -7.15
C MET A 399 19.70 -4.94 -6.49
N LEU A 400 19.42 -3.75 -7.01
CA LEU A 400 19.90 -2.48 -6.44
C LEU A 400 19.42 -2.31 -5.00
N ALA A 401 18.14 -2.57 -4.70
CA ALA A 401 17.61 -2.46 -3.35
C ALA A 401 18.27 -3.47 -2.39
N ALA A 402 18.34 -4.74 -2.80
CA ALA A 402 18.88 -5.82 -1.97
C ALA A 402 20.39 -5.66 -1.73
N PHE A 403 21.19 -5.55 -2.79
CA PHE A 403 22.64 -5.38 -2.67
C PHE A 403 23.02 -4.01 -2.12
N GLY A 404 22.26 -2.96 -2.41
CA GLY A 404 22.46 -1.63 -1.82
C GLY A 404 22.34 -1.66 -0.29
N ALA A 405 21.31 -2.32 0.24
CA ALA A 405 21.16 -2.53 1.69
C ALA A 405 22.30 -3.39 2.27
N SER A 406 22.71 -4.45 1.59
CA SER A 406 23.83 -5.31 1.99
C SER A 406 25.16 -4.54 2.09
N VAL A 407 25.48 -3.79 1.04
CA VAL A 407 26.71 -2.99 0.96
C VAL A 407 26.70 -1.87 1.99
N ALA A 408 25.55 -1.19 2.20
CA ALA A 408 25.41 -0.19 3.24
C ALA A 408 25.67 -0.76 4.64
N THR A 409 25.15 -1.97 4.91
CA THR A 409 25.36 -2.67 6.18
C THR A 409 26.84 -2.99 6.41
N VAL A 410 27.50 -3.58 5.42
CA VAL A 410 28.92 -3.94 5.57
C VAL A 410 29.79 -2.68 5.63
N ALA A 411 29.47 -1.63 4.85
CA ALA A 411 30.17 -0.36 4.92
C ALA A 411 30.07 0.29 6.31
N ALA A 412 28.96 0.10 7.03
CA ALA A 412 28.79 0.57 8.40
C ALA A 412 29.55 -0.29 9.41
N LEU A 413 29.53 -1.62 9.26
CA LEU A 413 30.14 -2.57 10.18
C LEU A 413 31.67 -2.67 10.08
N GLU A 414 32.27 -2.36 8.92
CA GLU A 414 33.71 -2.50 8.68
C GLU A 414 34.51 -1.21 8.96
N ASP A 415 33.83 -0.10 9.24
CA ASP A 415 34.54 1.13 9.57
C ASP A 415 35.10 1.10 11.00
N LYS A 416 36.29 1.67 11.19
CA LYS A 416 36.95 1.70 12.50
C LYS A 416 36.23 2.63 13.47
N LYS A 417 35.59 3.69 12.96
CA LYS A 417 34.86 4.67 13.75
C LYS A 417 33.36 4.39 13.64
N PRO A 418 32.69 3.91 14.71
CA PRO A 418 31.27 3.51 14.67
C PRO A 418 30.35 4.55 14.05
N PHE A 419 30.50 5.82 14.48
CA PHE A 419 29.67 6.92 13.98
C PHE A 419 29.89 7.23 12.50
N TYR A 420 31.14 7.18 12.03
CA TYR A 420 31.45 7.42 10.61
C TYR A 420 30.96 6.25 9.73
N GLY A 421 31.05 5.01 10.22
CA GLY A 421 30.46 3.84 9.58
C GLY A 421 28.94 4.00 9.41
N LEU A 422 28.23 4.41 10.45
CA LEU A 422 26.80 4.68 10.40
C LEU A 422 26.44 5.73 9.34
N LEU A 423 27.14 6.88 9.34
CA LEU A 423 26.92 7.94 8.35
C LEU A 423 27.18 7.47 6.92
N LYS A 424 28.23 6.68 6.71
CA LYS A 424 28.57 6.11 5.41
C LYS A 424 27.51 5.12 4.92
N GLY A 425 27.04 4.23 5.80
CA GLY A 425 25.94 3.31 5.50
C GLY A 425 24.65 4.08 5.16
N MET A 426 24.35 5.13 5.91
CA MET A 426 23.19 5.99 5.66
C MET A 426 23.29 6.75 4.33
N ALA A 427 24.46 7.30 4.00
CA ALA A 427 24.70 7.97 2.72
C ALA A 427 24.46 7.02 1.53
N LEU A 428 24.86 5.75 1.67
CA LEU A 428 24.57 4.72 0.67
C LEU A 428 23.08 4.39 0.57
N VAL A 429 22.38 4.29 1.71
CA VAL A 429 20.92 4.10 1.71
C VAL A 429 20.21 5.27 1.03
N LEU A 430 20.61 6.50 1.29
CA LEU A 430 20.04 7.68 0.62
C LEU A 430 20.32 7.67 -0.88
N ALA A 431 21.55 7.38 -1.30
CA ALA A 431 21.90 7.28 -2.72
C ALA A 431 21.07 6.21 -3.45
N VAL A 432 20.96 5.00 -2.87
CA VAL A 432 20.19 3.89 -3.42
C VAL A 432 18.68 4.19 -3.39
N GLY A 433 18.19 4.69 -2.26
CA GLY A 433 16.78 4.99 -2.04
C GLY A 433 16.25 6.10 -2.94
N LEU A 434 17.01 7.20 -3.07
CA LEU A 434 16.66 8.30 -3.98
C LEU A 434 16.69 7.84 -5.44
N ALA A 435 17.71 7.07 -5.86
CA ALA A 435 17.77 6.52 -7.21
C ALA A 435 16.56 5.61 -7.53
N LEU A 436 16.19 4.72 -6.60
CA LEU A 436 15.00 3.87 -6.73
C LEU A 436 13.71 4.69 -6.78
N SER A 437 13.52 5.62 -5.83
CA SER A 437 12.33 6.47 -5.78
C SER A 437 12.20 7.39 -6.99
N SER A 438 13.32 7.82 -7.58
CA SER A 438 13.36 8.64 -8.79
C SER A 438 13.00 7.84 -10.04
N PHE A 439 13.56 6.63 -10.18
CA PHE A 439 13.35 5.78 -11.35
C PHE A 439 11.96 5.13 -11.39
N PHE A 440 11.44 4.72 -10.23
CA PHE A 440 10.12 4.11 -10.08
C PHE A 440 9.05 5.09 -9.60
N GLY A 441 9.38 6.36 -9.39
CA GLY A 441 8.45 7.42 -8.96
C GLY A 441 7.50 7.90 -10.06
N THR A 442 7.03 7.01 -10.92
CA THR A 442 6.04 7.31 -11.96
C THR A 442 4.63 6.93 -11.48
N PRO A 443 3.57 7.56 -12.03
CA PRO A 443 2.19 7.32 -11.60
C PRO A 443 1.81 5.84 -11.66
N HIS A 444 2.32 5.10 -12.65
CA HIS A 444 2.08 3.67 -12.83
C HIS A 444 2.48 2.83 -11.61
N TYR A 445 3.59 3.15 -10.94
CA TYR A 445 4.00 2.44 -9.72
C TYR A 445 3.37 3.02 -8.46
N MET A 446 3.12 4.34 -8.43
CA MET A 446 2.45 5.02 -7.32
C MET A 446 1.01 4.51 -7.14
N LEU A 447 0.28 4.36 -8.25
CA LEU A 447 -1.09 3.82 -8.32
C LEU A 447 -1.14 2.29 -8.35
N ARG A 448 0.00 1.60 -8.14
CA ARG A 448 0.11 0.12 -8.11
C ARG A 448 -0.36 -0.60 -9.39
N LEU A 449 -0.46 0.08 -10.53
CA LEU A 449 -0.72 -0.54 -11.84
C LEU A 449 0.42 -1.50 -12.23
N LEU A 450 1.64 -1.09 -11.90
CA LEU A 450 2.83 -1.93 -11.98
C LEU A 450 3.32 -2.31 -10.58
N THR A 451 3.61 -3.59 -10.38
CA THR A 451 4.12 -4.10 -9.11
C THR A 451 5.64 -4.17 -9.09
N PHE A 452 6.22 -3.74 -7.97
CA PHE A 452 7.64 -3.92 -7.68
C PHE A 452 7.83 -5.15 -6.79
N SER A 453 8.51 -6.17 -7.31
CA SER A 453 8.72 -7.45 -6.63
C SER A 453 9.95 -7.50 -5.72
N GLY A 454 10.75 -6.43 -5.64
CA GLY A 454 12.02 -6.42 -4.88
C GLY A 454 11.89 -6.29 -3.36
N VAL A 455 10.69 -5.99 -2.83
CA VAL A 455 10.43 -5.78 -1.39
C VAL A 455 10.85 -7.00 -0.54
N LYS A 456 10.47 -8.20 -0.97
CA LYS A 456 10.81 -9.44 -0.24
C LYS A 456 12.31 -9.75 -0.28
N ALA A 457 12.93 -9.57 -1.44
CA ALA A 457 14.38 -9.77 -1.62
C ALA A 457 15.20 -8.83 -0.74
N THR A 458 14.76 -7.57 -0.60
CA THR A 458 15.43 -6.55 0.22
C THR A 458 15.45 -6.92 1.71
N LEU A 459 14.51 -7.73 2.19
CA LEU A 459 14.47 -8.16 3.60
C LEU A 459 15.27 -9.45 3.85
N ALA A 460 15.33 -10.37 2.89
CA ALA A 460 15.97 -11.67 3.06
C ALA A 460 17.46 -11.70 2.67
N LEU A 461 17.82 -10.97 1.61
CA LEU A 461 19.17 -11.05 1.03
C LEU A 461 20.24 -10.37 1.89
N PRO A 462 20.02 -9.20 2.52
CA PRO A 462 21.07 -8.55 3.31
C PRO A 462 21.61 -9.36 4.49
N PRO A 463 20.79 -10.03 5.34
CA PRO A 463 21.31 -10.90 6.39
C PRO A 463 22.18 -12.03 5.85
N ILE A 464 21.73 -12.66 4.76
CA ILE A 464 22.43 -13.77 4.09
C ILE A 464 23.76 -13.27 3.50
N PHE A 465 23.77 -12.09 2.88
CA PHE A 465 24.96 -11.50 2.30
C PHE A 465 26.01 -11.18 3.38
N VAL A 466 25.59 -10.60 4.51
CA VAL A 466 26.49 -10.32 5.64
C VAL A 466 27.10 -11.61 6.19
N LEU A 467 26.29 -12.67 6.33
CA LEU A 467 26.78 -13.99 6.73
C LEU A 467 27.87 -14.51 5.78
N PHE A 468 27.61 -14.55 4.48
CA PHE A 468 28.61 -14.99 3.49
C PHE A 468 29.86 -14.10 3.47
N TYR A 469 29.69 -12.79 3.61
CA TYR A 469 30.82 -11.84 3.69
C TYR A 469 31.71 -12.11 4.91
N ASP A 470 31.12 -12.34 6.08
CA ASP A 470 31.88 -12.61 7.30
C ASP A 470 32.59 -13.98 7.25
N MET A 471 31.97 -14.97 6.61
CA MET A 471 32.57 -16.28 6.37
C MET A 471 33.76 -16.21 5.41
N THR A 472 33.64 -15.51 4.28
CA THR A 472 34.74 -15.34 3.31
C THR A 472 35.92 -14.58 3.90
N LYS A 473 35.69 -13.67 4.85
CA LYS A 473 36.74 -12.97 5.60
C LYS A 473 37.40 -13.80 6.70
N ARG A 474 37.01 -15.09 6.87
CA ARG A 474 37.48 -15.98 7.94
C ARG A 474 37.42 -15.33 9.32
N ARG A 475 36.40 -14.49 9.55
CA ARG A 475 36.18 -13.87 10.87
C ARG A 475 35.66 -14.88 11.89
N TYR A 476 35.21 -16.02 11.37
CA TYR A 476 34.92 -17.26 12.04
C TYR A 476 35.98 -18.32 11.72
N PRO A 477 36.30 -19.24 12.66
CA PRO A 477 37.34 -20.25 12.45
C PRO A 477 37.01 -21.28 11.36
N GLU A 478 35.74 -21.44 11.00
CA GLU A 478 35.24 -22.57 10.21
C GLU A 478 34.63 -22.09 8.88
N SER A 479 34.95 -22.78 7.78
CA SER A 479 34.40 -22.53 6.45
C SER A 479 32.95 -23.04 6.35
N PRO A 480 32.08 -22.50 5.46
CA PRO A 480 30.73 -23.04 5.24
C PRO A 480 30.73 -24.53 4.89
N ILE A 481 31.76 -25.02 4.19
CA ILE A 481 31.92 -26.44 3.85
C ILE A 481 32.28 -27.27 5.09
N ASP A 482 33.04 -26.70 6.02
CA ASP A 482 33.44 -27.38 7.26
C ASP A 482 32.26 -27.46 8.25
N VAL A 483 31.42 -26.41 8.28
CA VAL A 483 30.18 -26.39 9.07
C VAL A 483 29.16 -27.41 8.55
N LEU A 484 29.03 -27.58 7.23
CA LEU A 484 28.09 -28.55 6.64
C LEU A 484 28.56 -30.01 6.81
N LYS A 485 29.86 -30.23 6.95
CA LYS A 485 30.47 -31.57 7.07
C LYS A 485 30.49 -32.10 8.50
N ARG A 486 30.30 -31.24 9.50
CA ARG A 486 30.25 -31.67 10.91
C ARG A 486 28.83 -32.00 11.35
N PRO A 487 28.66 -32.87 12.36
CA PRO A 487 27.37 -33.02 13.03
C PRO A 487 26.94 -31.67 13.66
N PRO A 488 25.66 -31.29 13.55
CA PRO A 488 25.16 -30.03 14.09
C PRO A 488 25.24 -30.06 15.61
N LEU A 489 25.84 -29.02 16.19
CA LEU A 489 25.97 -28.90 17.64
C LEU A 489 24.65 -28.43 18.26
N TRP A 490 24.42 -28.78 19.52
CA TRP A 490 23.21 -28.39 20.25
C TRP A 490 22.97 -26.87 20.28
N GLU A 491 24.04 -26.08 20.39
CA GLU A 491 23.96 -24.61 20.33
C GLU A 491 23.49 -24.10 18.96
N GLU A 492 23.92 -24.73 17.86
CA GLU A 492 23.53 -24.37 16.50
C GLU A 492 22.10 -24.82 16.20
N LEU A 493 21.68 -25.97 16.72
CA LEU A 493 20.28 -26.43 16.68
C LEU A 493 19.36 -25.53 17.50
N LEU A 494 19.78 -25.09 18.68
CA LEU A 494 19.05 -24.11 19.50
C LEU A 494 18.94 -22.75 18.80
N LEU A 495 20.01 -22.30 18.16
CA LEU A 495 20.02 -21.05 17.39
C LEU A 495 19.15 -21.16 16.13
N LEU A 496 19.20 -22.29 15.43
CA LEU A 496 18.32 -22.59 14.29
C LEU A 496 16.86 -22.64 14.74
N LEU A 497 16.55 -23.30 15.85
CA LEU A 497 15.23 -23.36 16.47
C LEU A 497 14.75 -21.96 16.87
N PHE A 498 15.62 -21.13 17.45
CA PHE A 498 15.30 -19.74 17.79
C PHE A 498 15.00 -18.90 16.54
N LEU A 499 15.80 -19.03 15.48
CA LEU A 499 15.56 -18.34 14.21
C LEU A 499 14.26 -18.83 13.54
N LEU A 500 13.98 -20.13 13.59
CA LEU A 500 12.72 -20.71 13.12
C LEU A 500 11.52 -20.23 13.95
N ALA A 501 11.65 -20.19 15.27
CA ALA A 501 10.62 -19.66 16.16
C ALA A 501 10.39 -18.17 15.90
N ALA A 502 11.44 -17.38 15.73
CA ALA A 502 11.33 -15.96 15.37
C ALA A 502 10.68 -15.77 13.99
N ALA A 503 11.04 -16.58 13.00
CA ALA A 503 10.41 -16.57 11.68
C ALA A 503 8.93 -16.97 11.73
N THR A 504 8.60 -18.02 12.48
CA THR A 504 7.22 -18.48 12.71
C THR A 504 6.40 -17.43 13.44
N VAL A 505 6.93 -16.80 14.50
CA VAL A 505 6.28 -15.67 15.18
C VAL A 505 6.07 -14.49 14.22
N LEU A 506 7.02 -14.20 13.34
CA LEU A 506 6.86 -13.16 12.31
C LEU A 506 5.78 -13.52 11.28
N LEU A 507 5.66 -14.80 10.91
CA LEU A 507 4.62 -15.29 9.99
C LEU A 507 3.23 -15.30 10.66
N ILE A 508 3.12 -15.77 11.90
CA ILE A 508 1.88 -15.73 12.70
C ILE A 508 1.48 -14.27 12.98
N ARG A 509 2.43 -13.37 13.27
CA ARG A 509 2.16 -11.92 13.37
C ARG A 509 1.67 -11.32 12.06
N SER A 510 2.01 -11.90 10.91
CA SER A 510 1.52 -11.44 9.61
C SER A 510 0.11 -11.95 9.30
N GLY A 511 -0.34 -13.02 9.96
CA GLY A 511 -1.63 -13.65 9.79
C GLY A 511 -2.49 -13.59 11.06
N ASN A 512 -3.35 -12.58 11.14
CA ASN A 512 -4.63 -12.65 11.86
C ASN A 512 -4.67 -12.69 13.41
N VAL A 513 -3.57 -12.54 14.15
CA VAL A 513 -3.67 -12.39 15.63
C VAL A 513 -2.66 -11.37 16.17
N SER A 514 -3.15 -10.19 16.55
CA SER A 514 -2.31 -9.12 17.11
C SER A 514 -2.18 -9.23 18.63
N PHE A 515 -1.41 -10.22 19.12
CA PHE A 515 -0.87 -10.16 20.48
C PHE A 515 0.33 -9.19 20.48
N VAL A 516 0.03 -7.89 20.44
CA VAL A 516 1.02 -6.83 20.54
C VAL A 516 0.98 -6.30 21.97
N PRO A 517 2.12 -6.26 22.69
CA PRO A 517 2.16 -5.70 24.04
C PRO A 517 1.60 -4.27 24.06
N LYS A 518 0.77 -3.94 25.06
CA LYS A 518 0.15 -2.60 25.18
C LYS A 518 1.18 -1.47 25.20
N TRP A 519 2.35 -1.69 25.81
CA TRP A 519 3.45 -0.73 25.80
C TRP A 519 4.02 -0.48 24.41
N GLU A 520 4.05 -1.51 23.54
CA GLU A 520 4.51 -1.35 22.15
C GLU A 520 3.50 -0.48 21.40
N VAL A 521 2.20 -0.67 21.60
CA VAL A 521 1.14 0.18 21.03
C VAL A 521 1.27 1.63 21.52
N ALA A 522 1.40 1.85 22.83
CA ALA A 522 1.54 3.19 23.39
C ALA A 522 2.78 3.94 22.86
N LEU A 523 3.91 3.25 22.72
CA LEU A 523 5.14 3.83 22.17
C LEU A 523 5.00 4.14 20.67
N ARG A 524 4.26 3.31 19.92
CA ARG A 524 3.93 3.59 18.52
C ARG A 524 3.06 4.83 18.38
N ASP A 525 2.05 4.97 19.23
CA ASP A 525 1.15 6.12 19.24
C ASP A 525 1.89 7.39 19.68
N ALA A 526 2.81 7.29 20.64
CA ALA A 526 3.67 8.40 21.03
C ALA A 526 4.54 8.87 19.85
N PHE A 527 5.16 7.96 19.11
CA PHE A 527 5.91 8.33 17.91
C PHE A 527 5.02 8.95 16.84
N GLU A 528 3.79 8.48 16.67
CA GLU A 528 2.85 9.07 15.71
C GLU A 528 2.41 10.49 16.11
N ARG A 529 2.29 10.78 17.41
CA ARG A 529 1.94 12.12 17.91
C ARG A 529 3.10 13.12 17.82
N TYR A 530 4.32 12.70 18.17
CA TYR A 530 5.47 13.61 18.26
C TYR A 530 6.33 13.65 16.99
N LEU A 531 6.30 12.60 16.17
CA LEU A 531 7.09 12.50 14.95
C LEU A 531 6.20 12.58 13.72
N VAL A 532 6.59 13.44 12.77
CA VAL A 532 5.93 13.58 11.46
C VAL A 532 5.74 12.23 10.77
N ALA A 533 6.74 11.36 10.86
CA ALA A 533 6.69 10.00 10.32
C ALA A 533 7.20 9.00 11.35
N ARG A 534 6.35 8.03 11.69
CA ARG A 534 6.71 6.96 12.63
C ARG A 534 7.85 6.09 12.07
N PRO A 535 8.92 5.84 12.85
CA PRO A 535 9.97 4.93 12.43
C PRO A 535 9.50 3.47 12.42
N ARG A 536 10.10 2.65 11.55
CA ARG A 536 9.72 1.24 11.46
C ARG A 536 10.22 0.49 12.69
N ASN A 537 9.35 -0.31 13.31
CA ASN A 537 9.69 -1.08 14.52
C ASN A 537 10.93 -1.97 14.36
N LYS A 538 11.12 -2.53 13.16
CA LYS A 538 12.28 -3.38 12.85
C LYS A 538 13.60 -2.61 12.95
N GLU A 539 13.60 -1.31 12.66
CA GLU A 539 14.77 -0.43 12.78
C GLU A 539 15.06 -0.11 14.25
N ILE A 540 14.02 0.22 15.01
CA ILE A 540 14.15 0.70 16.41
C ILE A 540 14.50 -0.44 17.37
N PHE A 541 13.85 -1.60 17.25
CA PHE A 541 13.97 -2.67 18.24
C PHE A 541 15.03 -3.72 17.90
N VAL A 542 15.42 -3.83 16.63
CA VAL A 542 16.32 -4.91 16.18
C VAL A 542 17.50 -4.32 15.40
N GLY A 543 17.24 -3.64 14.28
CA GLY A 543 18.28 -3.23 13.35
C GLY A 543 19.37 -2.34 13.95
N TYR A 544 19.02 -1.12 14.38
CA TYR A 544 20.01 -0.18 14.93
C TYR A 544 20.60 -0.61 16.28
N PRO A 545 19.81 -1.20 17.22
CA PRO A 545 20.41 -1.78 18.42
C PRO A 545 21.43 -2.88 18.13
N ALA A 546 21.13 -3.77 17.19
CA ALA A 546 22.07 -4.81 16.79
C ALA A 546 23.34 -4.23 16.14
N LEU A 547 23.20 -3.16 15.34
CA LEU A 547 24.35 -2.45 14.75
C LEU A 547 25.29 -1.88 15.81
N TRP A 548 24.76 -1.16 16.79
CA TRP A 548 25.54 -0.57 17.86
C TRP A 548 26.23 -1.63 18.74
N LEU A 549 25.53 -2.71 19.08
CA LEU A 549 26.11 -3.84 19.81
C LEU A 549 27.18 -4.58 18.99
N ALA A 550 26.95 -4.81 17.70
CA ALA A 550 27.92 -5.44 16.80
C ALA A 550 29.21 -4.61 16.68
N LEU A 551 29.07 -3.28 16.57
CA LEU A 551 30.23 -2.38 16.54
C LEU A 551 31.01 -2.40 17.87
N LEU A 552 30.31 -2.38 19.01
CA LEU A 552 30.94 -2.47 20.33
C LEU A 552 31.72 -3.79 20.50
N ILE A 553 31.08 -4.92 20.22
CA ILE A 553 31.71 -6.25 20.34
C ILE A 553 32.87 -6.37 19.34
N GLY A 554 32.73 -5.80 18.13
CA GLY A 554 33.80 -5.73 17.15
C GLY A 554 35.05 -5.00 17.66
N VAL A 555 34.86 -3.89 18.40
CA VAL A 555 35.95 -3.16 19.06
C VAL A 555 36.54 -3.97 20.21
N MET A 556 35.71 -4.64 21.02
CA MET A 556 36.17 -5.47 22.14
C MET A 556 36.94 -6.72 21.68
N LYS A 557 36.56 -7.34 20.55
CA LYS A 557 37.27 -8.48 19.94
C LYS A 557 38.73 -8.17 19.63
N SER A 558 39.05 -6.90 19.35
CA SER A 558 40.43 -6.48 19.13
C SER A 558 41.29 -6.51 20.40
N LYS A 559 40.68 -6.57 21.58
CA LYS A 559 41.34 -6.53 22.90
C LYS A 559 41.19 -7.82 23.69
N TYR A 560 40.09 -8.57 23.48
CA TYR A 560 39.75 -9.75 24.25
C TYR A 560 39.37 -10.92 23.33
N SER A 561 39.72 -12.15 23.74
CA SER A 561 39.29 -13.36 23.04
C SER A 561 37.81 -13.64 23.32
N LEU A 562 37.01 -13.81 22.28
CA LEU A 562 35.59 -14.18 22.41
C LEU A 562 35.46 -15.69 22.53
N THR A 563 34.54 -16.16 23.37
CA THR A 563 34.13 -17.57 23.41
C THR A 563 33.39 -17.96 22.11
N ARG A 564 33.12 -19.26 21.91
CA ARG A 564 32.31 -19.75 20.77
C ARG A 564 30.92 -19.11 20.77
N PHE A 565 30.27 -19.05 21.93
CA PHE A 565 28.96 -18.41 22.12
C PHE A 565 29.02 -16.91 21.82
N GLY A 566 30.04 -16.20 22.30
CA GLY A 566 30.24 -14.77 22.02
C GLY A 566 30.43 -14.49 20.52
N HIS A 567 31.11 -15.37 19.79
CA HIS A 567 31.18 -15.29 18.33
C HIS A 567 29.81 -15.46 17.67
N GLN A 568 28.96 -16.38 18.15
CA GLN A 568 27.65 -16.68 17.54
C GLN A 568 26.71 -15.49 17.70
N ILE A 569 26.67 -14.91 18.90
CA ILE A 569 25.87 -13.70 19.15
C ILE A 569 26.40 -12.53 18.30
N HIS A 570 27.72 -12.35 18.19
CA HIS A 570 28.27 -11.29 17.35
C HIS A 570 27.87 -11.44 15.87
N LEU A 571 27.86 -12.66 15.33
CA LEU A 571 27.40 -12.94 13.98
C LEU A 571 25.90 -12.64 13.82
N LEU A 572 25.07 -13.09 14.76
CA LEU A 572 23.64 -12.79 14.76
C LEU A 572 23.37 -11.28 14.80
N LEU A 573 24.12 -10.53 15.61
CA LEU A 573 23.99 -9.08 15.68
C LEU A 573 24.40 -8.41 14.36
N ARG A 574 25.48 -8.87 13.72
CA ARG A 574 25.88 -8.36 12.39
C ARG A 574 24.82 -8.66 11.32
N MET A 575 24.24 -9.86 11.33
CA MET A 575 23.13 -10.22 10.44
C MET A 575 21.88 -9.36 10.73
N ALA A 576 21.50 -9.20 12.00
CA ALA A 576 20.35 -8.40 12.43
C ALA A 576 20.53 -6.91 12.10
N SER A 577 21.77 -6.40 12.13
CA SER A 577 22.10 -5.02 11.73
C SER A 577 21.63 -4.70 10.31
N SER A 578 21.65 -5.70 9.42
CA SER A 578 21.20 -5.53 8.04
C SER A 578 19.72 -5.18 7.91
N LEU A 579 18.90 -5.53 8.92
CA LEU A 579 17.48 -5.17 8.96
C LEU A 579 17.27 -3.65 9.05
N ALA A 580 18.19 -2.90 9.67
CA ALA A 580 18.11 -1.44 9.71
C ALA A 580 18.18 -0.84 8.30
N PHE A 581 19.26 -1.15 7.58
CA PHE A 581 19.49 -0.62 6.23
C PHE A 581 18.51 -1.21 5.21
N ALA A 582 18.13 -2.49 5.35
CA ALA A 582 17.10 -3.12 4.52
C ALA A 582 15.74 -2.44 4.68
N SER A 583 15.31 -2.14 5.90
CA SER A 583 14.05 -1.45 6.17
C SER A 583 14.07 0.00 5.67
N ALA A 584 15.22 0.69 5.81
CA ALA A 584 15.39 2.05 5.31
C ALA A 584 15.32 2.11 3.78
N VAL A 585 16.06 1.25 3.05
CA VAL A 585 15.95 1.14 1.58
C VAL A 585 14.54 0.73 1.17
N ASN A 586 13.93 -0.22 1.88
CA ASN A 586 12.57 -0.67 1.60
C ASN A 586 11.53 0.45 1.77
N SER A 587 11.77 1.44 2.63
CA SER A 587 10.90 2.61 2.76
C SER A 587 10.84 3.43 1.47
N PHE A 588 11.94 3.50 0.69
CA PHE A 588 11.97 4.11 -0.64
C PHE A 588 11.35 3.24 -1.74
N CYS A 589 11.16 1.95 -1.51
CA CYS A 589 10.45 1.05 -2.43
C CYS A 589 8.92 1.13 -2.30
N HIS A 590 8.40 1.85 -1.30
CA HIS A 590 6.98 2.13 -1.15
C HIS A 590 6.60 3.39 -1.94
N PHE A 591 6.51 3.25 -3.27
CA PHE A 591 6.35 4.39 -4.19
C PHE A 591 5.06 5.21 -4.00
N HIS A 592 4.03 4.61 -3.40
CA HIS A 592 2.77 5.30 -3.06
C HIS A 592 2.91 6.27 -1.87
N THR A 593 3.97 6.16 -1.07
CA THR A 593 4.24 7.10 0.04
C THR A 593 4.95 8.34 -0.48
N ARG A 594 4.48 9.51 -0.05
CA ARG A 594 5.09 10.81 -0.39
C ARG A 594 6.57 10.84 -0.03
N ILE A 595 7.41 11.40 -0.92
CA ILE A 595 8.86 11.37 -0.76
C ILE A 595 9.33 12.10 0.50
N TYR A 596 8.71 13.24 0.82
CA TYR A 596 8.95 13.98 2.06
C TYR A 596 8.73 13.10 3.30
N PHE A 597 7.65 12.31 3.30
CA PHE A 597 7.32 11.41 4.39
C PHE A 597 8.32 10.26 4.51
N ILE A 598 8.83 9.73 3.39
CA ILE A 598 9.88 8.70 3.37
C ILE A 598 11.17 9.24 4.00
N CYS A 599 11.60 10.44 3.63
CA CYS A 599 12.81 11.07 4.17
C CYS A 599 12.71 11.24 5.70
N TRP A 600 11.59 11.77 6.20
CA TRP A 600 11.36 11.88 7.65
C TRP A 600 11.34 10.52 8.34
N ARG A 601 10.70 9.52 7.73
CA ARG A 601 10.65 8.16 8.30
C ARG A 601 12.05 7.58 8.48
N VAL A 602 12.90 7.72 7.47
CA VAL A 602 14.27 7.19 7.46
C VAL A 602 15.18 7.99 8.41
N PHE A 603 15.01 9.30 8.48
CA PHE A 603 15.69 10.13 9.49
C PHE A 603 15.29 9.74 10.92
N ASN A 604 13.99 9.62 11.18
CA ASN A 604 13.46 9.20 12.49
C ASN A 604 13.89 7.79 12.87
N GLY A 605 13.98 6.89 11.89
CA GLY A 605 14.53 5.55 12.08
C GLY A 605 15.95 5.59 12.61
N LEU A 606 16.80 6.41 11.98
CA LEU A 606 18.21 6.53 12.31
C LEU A 606 18.44 7.04 13.74
N TRP A 607 17.89 8.20 14.12
CA TRP A 607 18.23 8.81 15.40
C TRP A 607 17.53 8.11 16.57
N VAL A 608 16.24 7.75 16.44
CA VAL A 608 15.51 7.00 17.47
C VAL A 608 16.11 5.61 17.62
N GLY A 609 16.36 4.90 16.53
CA GLY A 609 16.97 3.57 16.57
C GLY A 609 18.38 3.60 17.15
N SER A 610 19.17 4.64 16.85
CA SER A 610 20.50 4.82 17.46
C SER A 610 20.41 5.12 18.95
N PHE A 611 19.43 5.91 19.40
CA PHE A 611 19.19 6.14 20.82
C PHE A 611 18.90 4.83 21.57
N PHE A 612 18.01 3.98 21.05
CA PHE A 612 17.76 2.65 21.62
C PHE A 612 19.00 1.74 21.54
N GLY A 613 19.83 1.88 20.51
CA GLY A 613 21.09 1.15 20.42
C GLY A 613 22.12 1.56 21.46
N LEU A 614 22.20 2.85 21.80
CA LEU A 614 23.04 3.34 22.89
C LEU A 614 22.54 2.83 24.26
N ILE A 615 21.22 2.77 24.47
CA ILE A 615 20.64 2.14 25.67
C ILE A 615 21.02 0.66 25.71
N ALA A 616 20.92 -0.06 24.59
CA ALA A 616 21.30 -1.47 24.51
C ALA A 616 22.78 -1.69 24.85
N ILE A 617 23.68 -0.78 24.40
CA ILE A 617 25.08 -0.77 24.82
C ILE A 617 25.20 -0.64 26.34
N GLY A 618 24.51 0.33 26.95
CA GLY A 618 24.55 0.53 28.40
C GLY A 618 24.10 -0.70 29.19
N VAL A 619 23.00 -1.33 28.76
CA VAL A 619 22.49 -2.58 29.36
C VAL A 619 23.50 -3.72 29.17
N PHE A 620 24.10 -3.85 27.99
CA PHE A 620 25.11 -4.89 27.73
C PHE A 620 26.35 -4.72 28.59
N LEU A 621 26.85 -3.49 28.74
CA LEU A 621 27.99 -3.19 29.63
C LEU A 621 27.67 -3.46 31.10
N LEU A 622 26.43 -3.17 31.53
CA LEU A 622 25.97 -3.53 32.88
C LEU A 622 25.93 -5.05 33.08
N ALA A 623 25.41 -5.78 32.10
CA ALA A 623 25.36 -7.25 32.13
C ALA A 623 26.78 -7.86 32.20
N LEU A 624 27.77 -7.26 31.53
CA LEU A 624 29.16 -7.70 31.61
C LEU A 624 29.81 -7.54 33.00
N ARG A 625 29.23 -6.73 33.91
CA ARG A 625 29.68 -6.68 35.31
C ARG A 625 29.36 -7.98 36.06
N ILE A 626 28.42 -8.79 35.58
CA ILE A 626 28.06 -10.08 36.16
C ILE A 626 29.08 -11.13 35.70
N LYS A 627 29.86 -11.69 36.65
CA LYS A 627 30.94 -12.66 36.35
C LYS A 627 30.49 -13.84 35.49
N ALA A 628 29.29 -14.38 35.72
CA ALA A 628 28.74 -15.50 34.95
C ALA A 628 28.53 -15.12 33.47
N PHE A 629 27.94 -13.96 33.21
CA PHE A 629 27.70 -13.45 31.84
C PHE A 629 29.00 -13.12 31.12
N ARG A 630 29.98 -12.57 31.86
CA ARG A 630 31.31 -12.27 31.34
C ARG A 630 32.06 -13.52 30.88
N ARG A 631 32.04 -14.60 31.67
CA ARG A 631 32.67 -15.90 31.34
C ARG A 631 31.98 -16.61 30.17
N LEU A 632 30.69 -16.37 29.96
CA LEU A 632 29.95 -16.87 28.80
C LEU A 632 30.38 -16.20 27.50
N PHE A 633 30.73 -14.90 27.52
CA PHE A 633 31.03 -14.10 26.33
C PHE A 633 32.52 -14.00 25.99
N PHE A 634 33.40 -13.89 26.99
CA PHE A 634 34.84 -13.67 26.79
C PHE A 634 35.68 -14.76 27.45
N GLY A 635 36.73 -15.19 26.77
CA GLY A 635 37.72 -16.14 27.27
C GLY A 635 38.84 -15.40 28.01
N GLY A 636 39.11 -15.82 29.25
CA GLY A 636 40.16 -15.26 30.12
C GLY A 636 39.61 -14.38 31.25
N GLU A 637 40.30 -14.35 32.40
CA GLU A 637 39.80 -13.70 33.63
C GLU A 637 40.00 -12.17 33.71
N GLY A 638 40.79 -11.59 32.81
CA GLY A 638 41.12 -10.17 32.82
C GLY A 638 40.22 -9.33 31.92
N ILE A 639 39.06 -8.90 32.44
CA ILE A 639 38.21 -7.82 31.88
C ILE A 639 37.81 -6.88 33.00
#